data_AF-A0A426RGN3-F1
#
_entry.id   AF-A0A426RGN3-F1
#
_cell.length_a   1.000
_cell.length_b   1.000
_cell.length_c   1.000
_cell.angle_alpha   90.00
_cell.angle_beta   90.00
_cell.angle_gamma   90.00
#
_symmetry.space_group_name_H-M   'P 1'
#
loop_
_entity.id
_entity.type
_entity.pdbx_description
1 polymer ?
#
loop_
_entity_poly.entity_id
_entity_poly.type
_entity_poly.pdbx_seq_one_letter_code
_entity_poly.pdbx_strand_id
1 'polypeptide(L)'
;MKTFYKICAVFFGVFILITSCKSEKKEKAYKDDAPRRIEMLFLGHSIEHHNSGAYFPILASALTKEGINITYTEDVNDLNPEELSLYDGLIIYANHEEITDAQEKALLDYVREGHAFIPIHSASFCFKNSPEYIDLVGAQFMSHETGTFTAEIVDKEHPITKDLKPFETWDETYVHDKIADDIHVLMEHVEGDHREPWTWVKNYGEGKVFYTAYGHDERTWNNPGFQNLVKEGILWAVPENAKENWMAFATDIPTLKYEDRENIPNYEKRDPAPKYQLPLSPEESQKFIQVPAGFEVELFASEPDIINPIAMNWDEKGRLWVIETVDYPNTVRNDDSIGDDKVKILEDTDGDGKADKVTVFADKLNIPTSFAFYDGGIVVSQAPEFIFLKDTNGDDKADVRETLIEGWGTFDTHAGPSNLQYGIDNQLYGVVGYSGFEGKIFGQDFKFNQNVYRFNPKKSTFEVLTNTSNNTWGLGLTEDNSIFASTANNTHSVFVGIPNANFTHVKGIGTDGSAKIDGHYEMQPITPNYRQVDVFGGFTAAAGHHFYTAREYPKKYWNKIAFVCEPTGGLVHQARIVKDGAGYVEEDAGNLFASADEWSSPVEAKVGPDGVVWVADWYNFIVQHNPTPNKDRGGYDAENGDGNAYVNPLRDKSHGRIYRIVPKYVYDYEPMQLSKEDPDALIEALSNDNQFWRLTAQRLLVERGETDVLNDLYKLANTKEVDSEGLNNAALHALWTIDGLGALESDSNALGVVKGALYHKAAGVRKAAIQLLPRNDDSDDALFKANTLNDREPNVQLEALLYFSERPSSQKVGSLLYDLGRNEAVLNDEWMFKGIYAAAAQHSDGFLNAFTKDNPTYKMPETTTSDMGSMDYSDSDWEIMDLPQYIEDAGLDIDGVIWFRKEISLPSSAAGKVGTISLGPVDDSDVTYINGTEVGSMAASYKSMRSYDIPKGVLRAGKNVIAVRVDDTGGEGGIYGRSWSMNIRVGEERYSLAGPWKYKVEKNYSNKIVKTYTEADLAVLLMKNYGSEGGVSADMTDEDFSNAKKIVIKTITNEMKYDVTKFEVNAGEQVELILENPDFMQHNLIITKPGKKEVVGAAADKMAADPDAAELFYIPQTDDVLFATPLLNPNDTYSLKFTAPTTPGEYPFICTFPGHWRIMQGVMVVK
;
A
#
# COMPACT_ATOMS: atom_id res chain seq x y z
N MET A 1 8.06 44.25 67.81
CA MET A 1 8.65 43.05 67.20
C MET A 1 8.38 41.80 68.05
N LYS A 2 7.14 41.29 67.97
CA LYS A 2 6.72 39.92 68.36
C LYS A 2 5.25 39.62 67.96
N THR A 3 4.60 40.55 67.25
CA THR A 3 3.19 40.43 66.81
C THR A 3 3.04 40.38 65.28
N PHE A 4 4.11 40.64 64.51
CA PHE A 4 4.09 40.55 63.04
C PHE A 4 4.35 39.14 62.49
N TYR A 5 4.86 38.22 63.32
CA TYR A 5 5.15 36.83 62.94
C TYR A 5 3.98 35.86 63.17
N LYS A 6 2.89 36.29 63.83
CA LYS A 6 1.72 35.42 64.09
C LYS A 6 0.60 35.53 63.05
N ILE A 7 0.63 36.55 62.18
CA ILE A 7 -0.38 36.71 61.12
C ILE A 7 0.08 36.06 59.81
N CYS A 8 1.40 35.95 59.56
CA CYS A 8 1.91 35.20 58.39
C CYS A 8 1.81 33.67 58.52
N ALA A 9 1.69 33.12 59.73
CA ALA A 9 1.59 31.67 59.94
C ALA A 9 0.16 31.10 59.75
N VAL A 10 -0.88 31.95 59.76
CA VAL A 10 -2.27 31.50 59.60
C VAL A 10 -2.76 31.62 58.15
N PHE A 11 -2.17 32.52 57.34
CA PHE A 11 -2.50 32.63 55.90
C PHE A 11 -1.79 31.61 55.01
N PHE A 12 -0.66 31.04 55.44
CA PHE A 12 0.06 30.00 54.69
C PHE A 12 -0.47 28.58 54.96
N GLY A 13 -1.29 28.39 56.00
CA GLY A 13 -1.82 27.08 56.40
C GLY A 13 -3.20 26.71 55.83
N VAL A 14 -3.86 27.61 55.10
CA VAL A 14 -5.22 27.38 54.56
C VAL A 14 -5.24 27.26 53.03
N PHE A 15 -4.14 27.56 52.33
CA PHE A 15 -4.02 27.34 50.88
C PHE A 15 -3.40 25.97 50.50
N ILE A 16 -3.07 25.12 51.47
CA ILE A 16 -2.56 23.75 51.24
C ILE A 16 -3.65 22.68 51.50
N LEU A 17 -4.91 23.08 51.68
CA LEU A 17 -6.01 22.16 52.04
C LEU A 17 -7.20 22.14 51.07
N ILE A 18 -7.08 22.71 49.84
CA ILE A 18 -8.13 22.61 48.79
C ILE A 18 -7.52 22.27 47.40
N THR A 19 -6.37 21.62 47.35
CA THR A 19 -5.82 21.05 46.10
C THR A 19 -5.16 19.70 46.36
N SER A 20 -5.94 18.77 46.92
CA SER A 20 -5.68 17.33 46.73
C SER A 20 -6.91 16.53 47.16
N CYS A 21 -8.04 16.74 46.48
CA CYS A 21 -8.89 15.60 46.15
C CYS A 21 -8.40 15.11 44.78
N LYS A 22 -7.16 14.64 44.71
CA LYS A 22 -6.88 13.48 43.85
C LYS A 22 -7.83 12.43 44.40
N SER A 23 -8.82 12.04 43.60
CA SER A 23 -9.49 10.78 43.86
C SER A 23 -8.36 9.75 44.05
N GLU A 24 -8.40 8.99 45.15
CA GLU A 24 -7.61 7.77 45.21
C GLU A 24 -8.11 6.94 44.03
N LYS A 25 -7.46 7.11 42.86
CA LYS A 25 -7.60 6.24 41.72
C LYS A 25 -7.34 4.86 42.29
N LYS A 26 -8.40 4.04 42.37
CA LYS A 26 -8.23 2.62 42.56
C LYS A 26 -7.36 2.17 41.40
N GLU A 27 -6.08 1.90 41.67
CA GLU A 27 -5.28 1.07 40.78
C GLU A 27 -6.12 -0.19 40.53
N LYS A 28 -6.72 -0.31 39.34
CA LYS A 28 -6.96 -1.62 38.78
C LYS A 28 -5.56 -2.16 38.52
N ALA A 29 -4.94 -2.73 39.55
CA ALA A 29 -3.89 -3.71 39.33
C ALA A 29 -4.57 -4.78 38.48
N TYR A 30 -4.22 -4.85 37.19
CA TYR A 30 -4.69 -5.92 36.32
C TYR A 30 -4.09 -7.18 36.91
N LYS A 31 -4.86 -7.86 37.75
CA LYS A 31 -4.47 -9.14 38.30
C LYS A 31 -4.60 -10.14 37.19
N ASP A 32 -3.50 -10.78 36.86
CA ASP A 32 -3.41 -11.84 35.87
C ASP A 32 -4.04 -13.16 36.39
N ASP A 33 -5.30 -13.07 36.85
CA ASP A 33 -6.03 -14.15 37.52
C ASP A 33 -7.33 -14.51 36.74
N ALA A 34 -7.56 -13.89 35.57
CA ALA A 34 -8.74 -14.11 34.75
C ALA A 34 -8.47 -15.13 33.63
N PRO A 35 -9.48 -15.93 33.21
CA PRO A 35 -9.35 -16.81 32.05
C PRO A 35 -8.88 -16.02 30.81
N ARG A 36 -7.73 -16.42 30.24
CA ARG A 36 -7.13 -15.78 29.07
C ARG A 36 -6.30 -16.75 28.26
N ARG A 37 -5.87 -16.31 27.07
CA ARG A 37 -4.92 -17.01 26.21
C ARG A 37 -3.50 -16.98 26.78
N ILE A 38 -2.65 -17.90 26.33
CA ILE A 38 -1.19 -17.80 26.49
C ILE A 38 -0.66 -16.84 25.44
N GLU A 39 0.25 -15.94 25.82
CA GLU A 39 0.91 -15.00 24.91
C GLU A 39 2.40 -15.38 24.77
N MET A 40 2.84 -15.70 23.55
CA MET A 40 4.23 -16.06 23.26
C MET A 40 4.86 -15.03 22.32
N LEU A 41 6.07 -14.56 22.65
CA LEU A 41 6.91 -13.83 21.71
C LEU A 41 7.70 -14.83 20.86
N PHE A 42 7.75 -14.65 19.55
CA PHE A 42 8.56 -15.44 18.63
C PHE A 42 9.61 -14.55 18.00
N LEU A 43 10.87 -14.75 18.38
CA LEU A 43 12.01 -14.07 17.79
C LEU A 43 12.54 -14.87 16.59
N GLY A 44 12.35 -14.29 15.41
CA GLY A 44 12.82 -14.77 14.12
C GLY A 44 14.01 -13.99 13.57
N HIS A 45 14.20 -14.07 12.25
CA HIS A 45 15.20 -13.36 11.45
C HIS A 45 14.75 -13.26 9.99
N SER A 46 15.33 -12.31 9.24
CA SER A 46 15.00 -12.02 7.85
C SER A 46 15.75 -12.91 6.82
N ILE A 47 16.33 -14.03 7.25
CA ILE A 47 17.16 -14.89 6.40
C ILE A 47 16.31 -15.99 5.76
N GLU A 48 16.47 -16.24 4.46
CA GLU A 48 15.73 -17.27 3.71
C GLU A 48 16.06 -18.70 4.18
N HIS A 49 17.31 -18.96 4.55
CA HIS A 49 17.66 -20.18 5.27
C HIS A 49 17.06 -20.14 6.68
N HIS A 50 16.27 -21.16 7.04
CA HIS A 50 15.42 -21.14 8.23
C HIS A 50 14.43 -19.96 8.20
N ASN A 51 13.65 -19.84 7.12
CA ASN A 51 12.72 -18.73 6.89
C ASN A 51 11.65 -18.64 7.98
N SER A 52 11.98 -17.92 9.05
CA SER A 52 11.12 -17.80 10.22
C SER A 52 9.80 -17.10 9.89
N GLY A 53 9.83 -16.14 8.96
CA GLY A 53 8.64 -15.44 8.44
C GLY A 53 7.67 -16.39 7.74
N ALA A 54 8.16 -17.37 6.98
CA ALA A 54 7.32 -18.36 6.31
C ALA A 54 6.79 -19.46 7.25
N TYR A 55 7.50 -19.76 8.35
CA TYR A 55 7.18 -20.90 9.21
C TYR A 55 6.35 -20.55 10.44
N PHE A 56 6.54 -19.35 11.01
CA PHE A 56 5.73 -18.92 12.16
C PHE A 56 4.21 -18.95 11.87
N PRO A 57 3.69 -18.59 10.68
CA PRO A 57 2.25 -18.56 10.43
C PRO A 57 1.64 -19.96 10.46
N ILE A 58 2.42 -20.98 10.09
CA ILE A 58 2.01 -22.39 10.16
C ILE A 58 1.78 -22.80 11.62
N LEU A 59 2.71 -22.45 12.51
CA LEU A 59 2.59 -22.76 13.93
C LEU A 59 1.50 -21.92 14.60
N ALA A 60 1.47 -20.61 14.33
CA ALA A 60 0.44 -19.71 14.85
C ALA A 60 -0.97 -20.20 14.47
N SER A 61 -1.19 -20.53 13.19
CA SER A 61 -2.47 -21.06 12.71
C SER A 61 -2.89 -22.37 13.39
N ALA A 62 -1.92 -23.21 13.77
CA ALA A 62 -2.20 -24.46 14.48
C ALA A 62 -2.54 -24.23 15.96
N LEU A 63 -1.94 -23.21 16.60
CA LEU A 63 -2.03 -23.00 18.05
C LEU A 63 -3.06 -21.95 18.48
N THR A 64 -3.41 -20.98 17.64
CA THR A 64 -4.37 -19.92 18.01
C THR A 64 -5.76 -20.47 18.32
N LYS A 65 -6.18 -21.55 17.62
CA LYS A 65 -7.46 -22.26 17.88
C LYS A 65 -7.47 -23.00 19.22
N GLU A 66 -6.29 -23.27 19.78
CA GLU A 66 -6.09 -23.91 21.09
C GLU A 66 -5.89 -22.87 22.20
N GLY A 67 -6.03 -21.57 21.91
CA GLY A 67 -5.88 -20.49 22.90
C GLY A 67 -4.44 -20.09 23.20
N ILE A 68 -3.50 -20.37 22.30
CA ILE A 68 -2.09 -19.93 22.40
C ILE A 68 -1.81 -18.95 21.26
N ASN A 69 -1.54 -17.70 21.61
CA ASN A 69 -1.19 -16.65 20.67
C ASN A 69 0.33 -16.58 20.50
N ILE A 70 0.75 -16.28 19.27
CA ILE A 70 2.14 -16.04 18.92
C ILE A 70 2.26 -14.67 18.26
N THR A 71 3.13 -13.82 18.80
CA THR A 71 3.52 -12.53 18.23
C THR A 71 4.92 -12.68 17.63
N TYR A 72 5.09 -12.31 16.37
CA TYR A 72 6.35 -12.43 15.64
C TYR A 72 7.15 -11.12 15.68
N THR A 73 8.47 -11.22 15.81
CA THR A 73 9.42 -10.12 15.62
C THR A 73 10.73 -10.63 15.04
N GLU A 74 11.38 -9.81 14.22
CA GLU A 74 12.76 -10.01 13.77
C GLU A 74 13.75 -9.10 14.52
N ASP A 75 13.25 -8.16 15.33
CA ASP A 75 14.08 -7.18 16.03
C ASP A 75 14.60 -7.76 17.36
N VAL A 76 15.90 -8.07 17.39
CA VAL A 76 16.58 -8.56 18.60
C VAL A 76 16.52 -7.53 19.75
N ASN A 77 16.24 -6.25 19.47
CA ASN A 77 16.02 -5.25 20.52
C ASN A 77 14.74 -5.48 21.33
N ASP A 78 13.81 -6.31 20.86
CA ASP A 78 12.64 -6.75 21.64
C ASP A 78 13.01 -7.69 22.80
N LEU A 79 14.27 -8.17 22.86
CA LEU A 79 14.85 -8.78 24.06
C LEU A 79 15.17 -7.72 25.12
N ASN A 80 14.13 -7.07 25.64
CA ASN A 80 14.22 -6.07 26.70
C ASN A 80 13.11 -6.30 27.76
N PRO A 81 13.30 -5.80 29.00
CA PRO A 81 12.34 -6.09 30.08
C PRO A 81 10.92 -5.56 29.86
N GLU A 82 10.76 -4.45 29.12
CA GLU A 82 9.45 -3.85 28.87
C GLU A 82 8.63 -4.72 27.92
N GLU A 83 9.20 -5.08 26.77
CA GLU A 83 8.52 -5.91 25.77
C GLU A 83 8.32 -7.36 26.29
N LEU A 84 9.36 -7.98 26.88
CA LEU A 84 9.25 -9.35 27.41
C LEU A 84 8.17 -9.49 28.50
N SER A 85 7.90 -8.43 29.28
CA SER A 85 6.87 -8.46 30.33
C SER A 85 5.44 -8.64 29.83
N LEU A 86 5.21 -8.51 28.52
CA LEU A 86 3.90 -8.69 27.89
C LEU A 86 3.56 -10.17 27.62
N TYR A 87 4.53 -11.08 27.75
CA TYR A 87 4.43 -12.47 27.31
C TYR A 87 4.59 -13.46 28.47
N ASP A 88 4.07 -14.67 28.28
CA ASP A 88 4.26 -15.80 29.21
C ASP A 88 5.53 -16.61 28.89
N GLY A 89 6.04 -16.45 27.68
CA GLY A 89 7.24 -17.12 27.21
C GLY A 89 7.80 -16.57 25.90
N LEU A 90 9.00 -17.06 25.57
CA LEU A 90 9.74 -16.70 24.37
C LEU A 90 10.08 -17.95 23.56
N ILE A 91 9.76 -17.91 22.27
CA ILE A 91 10.21 -18.84 21.23
C ILE A 91 11.37 -18.18 20.49
N ILE A 92 12.45 -18.92 20.25
CA ILE A 92 13.52 -18.48 19.33
C ILE A 92 13.61 -19.49 18.20
N TYR A 93 13.61 -18.99 16.97
CA TYR A 93 13.95 -19.72 15.75
C TYR A 93 14.63 -18.74 14.80
N ALA A 94 15.94 -18.64 14.90
CA ALA A 94 16.75 -17.64 14.21
C ALA A 94 18.20 -18.09 14.11
N ASN A 95 19.03 -17.32 13.42
CA ASN A 95 20.48 -17.51 13.32
C ASN A 95 21.29 -16.26 13.74
N HIS A 96 20.76 -15.45 14.65
CA HIS A 96 21.48 -14.29 15.22
C HIS A 96 22.79 -14.71 15.89
N GLU A 97 23.94 -14.18 15.46
CA GLU A 97 25.24 -14.62 15.97
C GLU A 97 25.63 -13.97 17.30
N GLU A 98 25.19 -12.74 17.55
CA GLU A 98 25.58 -11.92 18.69
C GLU A 98 24.37 -11.42 19.48
N ILE A 99 24.55 -11.33 20.79
CA ILE A 99 23.64 -10.65 21.72
C ILE A 99 24.41 -9.63 22.54
N THR A 100 23.80 -8.49 22.87
CA THR A 100 24.40 -7.50 23.77
C THR A 100 24.21 -7.88 25.24
N ASP A 101 25.09 -7.40 26.14
CA ASP A 101 24.98 -7.64 27.59
C ASP A 101 23.59 -7.26 28.16
N ALA A 102 22.96 -6.21 27.63
CA ALA A 102 21.64 -5.76 28.08
C ALA A 102 20.53 -6.74 27.66
N GLN A 103 20.56 -7.20 26.41
CA GLN A 103 19.61 -8.17 25.87
C GLN A 103 19.79 -9.55 26.52
N GLU A 104 21.04 -10.00 26.67
CA GLU A 104 21.37 -11.25 27.34
C GLU A 104 20.84 -11.24 28.77
N LYS A 105 21.12 -10.18 29.52
CA LYS A 105 20.62 -10.03 30.88
C LYS A 105 19.09 -10.05 30.93
N ALA A 106 18.42 -9.34 30.03
CA ALA A 106 16.95 -9.32 29.98
C ALA A 106 16.37 -10.71 29.72
N LEU A 107 16.91 -11.43 28.74
CA LEU A 107 16.52 -12.82 28.42
C LEU A 107 16.75 -13.76 29.61
N LEU A 108 17.97 -13.78 30.16
CA LEU A 108 18.32 -14.69 31.25
C LEU A 108 17.50 -14.42 32.51
N ASP A 109 17.25 -13.16 32.86
CA ASP A 109 16.41 -12.79 34.01
C ASP A 109 14.95 -13.18 33.77
N TYR A 110 14.41 -12.89 32.58
CA TYR A 110 13.03 -13.24 32.21
C TYR A 110 12.74 -14.74 32.42
N VAL A 111 13.63 -15.61 31.93
CA VAL A 111 13.48 -17.07 32.14
C VAL A 111 13.71 -17.43 33.61
N ARG A 112 14.76 -16.89 34.25
CA ARG A 112 15.08 -17.21 35.66
C ARG A 112 13.93 -16.86 36.61
N GLU A 113 13.14 -15.83 36.28
CA GLU A 113 11.98 -15.37 37.04
C GLU A 113 10.70 -16.22 36.84
N GLY A 114 10.72 -17.21 35.95
CA GLY A 114 9.63 -18.20 35.83
C GLY A 114 8.98 -18.31 34.45
N HIS A 115 9.36 -17.46 33.48
CA HIS A 115 8.74 -17.46 32.15
C HIS A 115 9.28 -18.61 31.28
N ALA A 116 8.49 -19.03 30.30
CA ALA A 116 8.87 -20.13 29.41
C ALA A 116 9.95 -19.72 28.40
N PHE A 117 10.84 -20.66 28.10
CA PHE A 117 11.81 -20.52 27.01
C PHE A 117 11.77 -21.73 26.08
N ILE A 118 11.50 -21.47 24.80
CA ILE A 118 11.19 -22.46 23.77
C ILE A 118 12.15 -22.30 22.58
N PRO A 119 13.44 -22.64 22.73
CA PRO A 119 14.37 -22.66 21.60
C PRO A 119 14.04 -23.82 20.64
N ILE A 120 13.93 -23.53 19.36
CA ILE A 120 13.63 -24.52 18.32
C ILE A 120 14.79 -24.57 17.32
N HIS A 121 15.26 -25.78 17.02
CA HIS A 121 16.17 -26.08 15.91
C HIS A 121 17.41 -25.16 15.86
N SER A 122 17.38 -24.15 14.97
CA SER A 122 18.45 -23.18 14.73
C SER A 122 18.77 -22.31 15.95
N ALA A 123 17.88 -22.21 16.94
CA ALA A 123 18.13 -21.48 18.19
C ALA A 123 19.38 -21.96 18.94
N SER A 124 19.80 -23.21 18.76
CA SER A 124 21.05 -23.74 19.32
C SER A 124 22.32 -23.20 18.65
N PHE A 125 22.19 -22.48 17.54
CA PHE A 125 23.26 -21.75 16.85
C PHE A 125 23.33 -20.26 17.26
N CYS A 126 22.27 -19.72 17.86
CA CYS A 126 22.20 -18.30 18.22
C CYS A 126 23.24 -17.89 19.28
N PHE A 127 23.57 -16.59 19.27
CA PHE A 127 24.27 -15.88 20.34
C PHE A 127 25.55 -16.58 20.80
N LYS A 128 26.41 -16.95 19.83
CA LYS A 128 27.64 -17.73 20.07
C LYS A 128 28.63 -17.02 20.99
N ASN A 129 28.50 -15.70 21.14
CA ASN A 129 29.26 -14.88 22.05
C ASN A 129 28.83 -15.01 23.53
N SER A 130 27.73 -15.71 23.83
CA SER A 130 27.16 -15.90 25.16
C SER A 130 27.24 -17.36 25.64
N PRO A 131 28.23 -17.71 26.49
CA PRO A 131 28.26 -19.02 27.16
C PRO A 131 27.01 -19.30 28.01
N GLU A 132 26.43 -18.27 28.62
CA GLU A 132 25.26 -18.34 29.47
C GLU A 132 23.99 -18.67 28.67
N TYR A 133 23.82 -18.13 27.46
CA TYR A 133 22.75 -18.52 26.55
C TYR A 133 22.88 -19.97 26.10
N ILE A 134 24.10 -20.41 25.76
CA ILE A 134 24.37 -21.81 25.38
C ILE A 134 23.98 -22.76 26.52
N ASP A 135 24.33 -22.43 27.76
CA ASP A 135 23.90 -23.20 28.94
C ASP A 135 22.37 -23.19 29.13
N LEU A 136 21.72 -22.04 28.89
CA LEU A 136 20.27 -21.90 28.95
C LEU A 136 19.57 -22.83 27.95
N VAL A 137 19.99 -22.84 26.67
CA VAL A 137 19.46 -23.78 25.65
C VAL A 137 19.76 -25.24 26.02
N GLY A 138 20.94 -25.46 26.63
CA GLY A 138 21.38 -26.76 27.12
C GLY A 138 22.29 -27.53 26.15
N ALA A 139 22.53 -27.00 24.94
CA ALA A 139 23.53 -27.48 24.00
C ALA A 139 23.80 -26.43 22.91
N GLN A 140 24.90 -26.57 22.18
CA GLN A 140 25.23 -25.75 21.02
C GLN A 140 25.25 -26.61 19.75
N PHE A 141 24.70 -26.11 18.65
CA PHE A 141 24.83 -26.76 17.35
C PHE A 141 26.30 -26.94 16.95
N MET A 142 26.66 -28.11 16.41
CA MET A 142 28.01 -28.40 15.88
C MET A 142 28.00 -28.69 14.38
N SER A 143 27.14 -29.62 13.93
CA SER A 143 27.06 -30.06 12.53
C SER A 143 25.70 -30.71 12.24
N HIS A 144 25.38 -30.92 10.97
CA HIS A 144 24.20 -31.68 10.57
C HIS A 144 24.44 -32.51 9.31
N GLU A 145 23.60 -33.51 9.10
CA GLU A 145 23.29 -34.05 7.77
C GLU A 145 21.80 -33.80 7.46
N THR A 146 21.22 -34.50 6.48
CA THR A 146 19.77 -34.41 6.19
C THR A 146 19.20 -35.79 5.94
N GLY A 147 17.94 -36.00 6.31
CA GLY A 147 17.29 -37.27 6.09
C GLY A 147 15.88 -37.35 6.62
N THR A 148 15.20 -38.44 6.27
CA THR A 148 13.89 -38.77 6.84
C THR A 148 14.09 -39.76 7.99
N PHE A 149 13.60 -39.41 9.17
CA PHE A 149 13.76 -40.23 10.36
C PHE A 149 12.60 -40.02 11.35
N THR A 150 12.52 -40.93 12.31
CA THR A 150 11.63 -40.83 13.48
C THR A 150 12.51 -40.85 14.73
N ALA A 151 12.46 -39.81 15.56
CA ALA A 151 13.18 -39.82 16.84
C ALA A 151 12.50 -40.78 17.83
N GLU A 152 13.31 -41.49 18.61
CA GLU A 152 12.85 -42.43 19.64
C GLU A 152 12.43 -41.66 20.90
N ILE A 153 11.17 -41.85 21.34
CA ILE A 153 10.71 -41.32 22.63
C ILE A 153 11.29 -42.19 23.76
N VAL A 154 12.26 -41.65 24.50
CA VAL A 154 12.98 -42.37 25.57
C VAL A 154 12.34 -42.18 26.95
N ASP A 155 11.72 -41.03 27.21
CA ASP A 155 10.84 -40.81 28.36
C ASP A 155 9.38 -40.76 27.90
N LYS A 156 8.64 -41.83 28.16
CA LYS A 156 7.23 -41.97 27.76
C LYS A 156 6.24 -41.53 28.83
N GLU A 157 6.72 -41.17 30.02
CA GLU A 157 5.85 -40.76 31.14
C GLU A 157 5.87 -39.24 31.34
N HIS A 158 6.81 -38.53 30.73
CA HIS A 158 6.87 -37.07 30.79
C HIS A 158 5.58 -36.43 30.23
N PRO A 159 5.05 -35.35 30.84
CA PRO A 159 3.82 -34.71 30.39
C PRO A 159 3.78 -34.31 28.91
N ILE A 160 4.95 -33.96 28.33
CA ILE A 160 5.08 -33.56 26.92
C ILE A 160 4.92 -34.75 25.97
N THR A 161 5.46 -35.92 26.34
CA THR A 161 5.61 -37.08 25.44
C THR A 161 4.64 -38.22 25.73
N LYS A 162 3.96 -38.22 26.88
CA LYS A 162 3.05 -39.30 27.31
C LYS A 162 1.96 -39.65 26.30
N ASP A 163 1.43 -38.65 25.60
CA ASP A 163 0.35 -38.78 24.62
C ASP A 163 0.86 -38.53 23.18
N LEU A 164 2.16 -38.25 23.02
CA LEU A 164 2.79 -37.99 21.74
C LEU A 164 3.00 -39.32 20.98
N LYS A 165 2.48 -39.37 19.76
CA LYS A 165 2.79 -40.46 18.83
C LYS A 165 4.09 -40.13 18.10
N PRO A 166 5.03 -41.09 17.97
CA PRO A 166 6.19 -40.90 17.10
C PRO A 166 5.73 -40.53 15.69
N PHE A 167 6.40 -39.55 15.09
CA PHE A 167 6.13 -39.07 13.75
C PHE A 167 7.43 -39.05 12.95
N GLU A 168 7.29 -39.33 11.66
CA GLU A 168 8.38 -39.28 10.70
C GLU A 168 8.33 -37.93 9.97
N THR A 169 9.50 -37.32 9.77
CA THR A 169 9.64 -36.12 8.96
C THR A 169 11.02 -36.13 8.29
N TRP A 170 11.15 -35.36 7.21
CA TRP A 170 12.46 -35.01 6.67
C TRP A 170 12.97 -33.78 7.41
N ASP A 171 14.19 -33.82 7.92
CA ASP A 171 14.80 -32.73 8.68
C ASP A 171 16.33 -32.78 8.57
N GLU A 172 17.01 -31.78 9.15
CA GLU A 172 18.45 -31.82 9.36
C GLU A 172 18.78 -32.64 10.59
N THR A 173 19.64 -33.66 10.45
CA THR A 173 20.07 -34.54 11.55
C THR A 173 21.20 -33.88 12.33
N TYR A 174 20.85 -32.95 13.22
CA TYR A 174 21.78 -32.19 14.06
C TYR A 174 22.65 -33.08 14.94
N VAL A 175 23.88 -32.61 15.18
CA VAL A 175 24.77 -33.08 16.23
C VAL A 175 25.16 -31.87 17.06
N HIS A 176 25.09 -31.99 18.38
CA HIS A 176 25.37 -30.91 19.31
C HIS A 176 26.72 -31.09 20.03
N ASP A 177 27.34 -29.97 20.40
CA ASP A 177 28.48 -29.87 21.31
C ASP A 177 28.07 -29.06 22.56
N LYS A 178 28.92 -29.05 23.61
CA LYS A 178 28.66 -28.33 24.87
C LYS A 178 27.32 -28.68 25.52
N ILE A 179 26.91 -29.94 25.42
CA ILE A 179 25.69 -30.45 26.05
C ILE A 179 25.81 -30.27 27.57
N ALA A 180 24.83 -29.60 28.17
CA ALA A 180 24.79 -29.35 29.60
C ALA A 180 24.47 -30.64 30.39
N ASP A 181 25.07 -30.78 31.58
CA ASP A 181 24.95 -31.99 32.41
C ASP A 181 23.55 -32.14 33.06
N ASP A 182 22.71 -31.11 32.98
CA ASP A 182 21.42 -31.01 33.67
C ASP A 182 20.20 -31.02 32.74
N ILE A 183 20.37 -31.36 31.46
CA ILE A 183 19.23 -31.62 30.56
C ILE A 183 18.55 -32.94 30.90
N HIS A 184 17.23 -32.98 30.75
CA HIS A 184 16.42 -34.20 30.79
C HIS A 184 15.94 -34.56 29.39
N VAL A 185 16.54 -35.59 28.80
CA VAL A 185 16.28 -36.01 27.41
C VAL A 185 14.94 -36.73 27.32
N LEU A 186 14.08 -36.24 26.43
CA LEU A 186 12.75 -36.81 26.14
C LEU A 186 12.76 -37.68 24.88
N MET A 187 13.54 -37.29 23.87
CA MET A 187 13.65 -37.98 22.59
C MET A 187 15.10 -38.03 22.12
N GLU A 188 15.48 -39.10 21.43
CA GLU A 188 16.81 -39.28 20.83
C GLU A 188 16.71 -39.61 19.33
N HIS A 189 17.61 -39.05 18.52
CA HIS A 189 17.83 -39.53 17.15
C HIS A 189 18.90 -40.64 17.19
N VAL A 190 18.59 -41.78 16.58
CA VAL A 190 19.44 -42.98 16.63
C VAL A 190 19.99 -43.28 15.24
N GLU A 191 21.31 -43.12 15.08
CA GLU A 191 22.02 -43.44 13.85
C GLU A 191 23.14 -44.46 14.11
N GLY A 192 22.91 -45.71 13.71
CA GLY A 192 23.82 -46.80 14.02
C GLY A 192 23.95 -47.03 15.54
N ASP A 193 25.16 -46.83 16.08
CA ASP A 193 25.45 -46.92 17.51
C ASP A 193 25.40 -45.54 18.22
N HIS A 194 25.23 -44.45 17.47
CA HIS A 194 25.15 -43.09 18.01
C HIS A 194 23.72 -42.76 18.46
N ARG A 195 23.59 -42.13 19.63
CA ARG A 195 22.32 -41.65 20.20
C ARG A 195 22.47 -40.17 20.51
N GLU A 196 21.85 -39.36 19.68
CA GLU A 196 21.89 -37.90 19.79
C GLU A 196 20.66 -37.41 20.57
N PRO A 197 20.82 -36.63 21.66
CA PRO A 197 19.71 -35.93 22.29
C PRO A 197 18.98 -35.06 21.27
N TRP A 198 17.67 -35.23 21.14
CA TRP A 198 16.88 -34.60 20.09
C TRP A 198 15.87 -33.60 20.62
N THR A 199 15.20 -33.96 21.71
CA THR A 199 14.27 -33.11 22.43
C THR A 199 14.54 -33.28 23.91
N TRP A 200 14.67 -32.16 24.63
CA TRP A 200 14.93 -32.18 26.07
C TRP A 200 14.27 -31.02 26.79
N VAL A 201 14.24 -31.15 28.11
CA VAL A 201 13.80 -30.08 29.02
C VAL A 201 14.87 -29.79 30.06
N LYS A 202 14.87 -28.56 30.58
CA LYS A 202 15.76 -28.10 31.65
C LYS A 202 15.03 -27.08 32.51
N ASN A 203 15.42 -26.98 33.79
CA ASN A 203 14.99 -25.88 34.65
C ASN A 203 16.09 -24.82 34.69
N TYR A 204 15.71 -23.54 34.68
CA TYR A 204 16.64 -22.42 34.78
C TYR A 204 16.07 -21.37 35.73
N GLY A 205 16.58 -21.33 36.96
CA GLY A 205 15.92 -20.59 38.04
C GLY A 205 14.54 -21.20 38.35
N GLU A 206 13.51 -20.36 38.36
CA GLU A 206 12.12 -20.80 38.46
C GLU A 206 11.48 -21.12 37.09
N GLY A 207 12.14 -20.74 35.99
CA GLY A 207 11.65 -20.98 34.64
C GLY A 207 12.01 -22.35 34.10
N LYS A 208 11.38 -22.65 32.96
CA LYS A 208 11.46 -23.95 32.29
C LYS A 208 11.83 -23.76 30.83
N VAL A 209 12.76 -24.60 30.37
CA VAL A 209 13.27 -24.63 29.01
C VAL A 209 12.80 -25.91 28.33
N PHE A 210 12.23 -25.78 27.13
CA PHE A 210 11.93 -26.90 26.24
C PHE A 210 12.65 -26.67 24.92
N TYR A 211 13.56 -27.58 24.55
CA TYR A 211 14.25 -27.55 23.27
C TYR A 211 13.87 -28.75 22.41
N THR A 212 13.77 -28.51 21.10
CA THR A 212 13.70 -29.58 20.10
C THR A 212 14.57 -29.24 18.89
N ALA A 213 15.35 -30.21 18.42
CA ALA A 213 16.16 -30.10 17.21
C ALA A 213 15.35 -30.25 15.91
N TYR A 214 14.05 -30.56 16.00
CA TYR A 214 13.15 -30.53 14.84
C TYR A 214 12.89 -29.10 14.38
N GLY A 215 12.85 -28.85 13.06
CA GLY A 215 12.31 -27.59 12.52
C GLY A 215 13.02 -26.99 11.30
N HIS A 216 13.73 -27.78 10.49
CA HIS A 216 14.46 -27.21 9.35
C HIS A 216 13.57 -26.54 8.29
N ASP A 217 12.46 -27.18 7.88
CA ASP A 217 11.60 -26.67 6.81
C ASP A 217 10.11 -27.02 6.96
N GLU A 218 9.31 -26.54 6.01
CA GLU A 218 7.85 -26.62 6.03
C GLU A 218 7.30 -28.05 6.21
N ARG A 219 8.06 -29.10 5.86
CA ARG A 219 7.63 -30.49 6.04
C ARG A 219 7.51 -30.85 7.51
N THR A 220 8.45 -30.38 8.33
CA THR A 220 8.39 -30.53 9.79
C THR A 220 7.35 -29.60 10.40
N TRP A 221 7.31 -28.32 9.98
CA TRP A 221 6.36 -27.34 10.51
C TRP A 221 4.88 -27.69 10.21
N ASN A 222 4.59 -28.31 9.07
CA ASN A 222 3.26 -28.82 8.72
C ASN A 222 2.92 -30.16 9.38
N ASN A 223 3.87 -30.81 10.08
CA ASN A 223 3.62 -32.10 10.70
C ASN A 223 2.79 -31.93 12.00
N PRO A 224 1.59 -32.53 12.12
CA PRO A 224 0.78 -32.39 13.33
C PRO A 224 1.46 -32.93 14.59
N GLY A 225 2.37 -33.89 14.45
CA GLY A 225 3.18 -34.40 15.56
C GLY A 225 4.16 -33.36 16.09
N PHE A 226 4.80 -32.60 15.20
CA PHE A 226 5.69 -31.49 15.57
C PHE A 226 4.90 -30.34 16.22
N GLN A 227 3.78 -29.92 15.60
CA GLN A 227 2.91 -28.89 16.16
C GLN A 227 2.42 -29.26 17.57
N ASN A 228 2.01 -30.52 17.78
CA ASN A 228 1.60 -30.99 19.10
C ASN A 228 2.78 -31.07 20.08
N LEU A 229 3.97 -31.48 19.62
CA LEU A 229 5.18 -31.50 20.46
C LEU A 229 5.52 -30.10 20.98
N VAL A 230 5.52 -29.08 20.10
CA VAL A 230 5.77 -27.69 20.49
C VAL A 230 4.67 -27.17 21.43
N LYS A 231 3.40 -27.45 21.14
CA LYS A 231 2.26 -27.10 22.00
C LYS A 231 2.43 -27.64 23.42
N GLU A 232 2.67 -28.94 23.57
CA GLU A 232 2.83 -29.56 24.89
C GLU A 232 4.11 -29.06 25.60
N GLY A 233 5.16 -28.72 24.84
CA GLY A 233 6.35 -28.04 25.34
C GLY A 233 6.03 -26.67 25.95
N ILE A 234 5.27 -25.84 25.24
CA ILE A 234 4.78 -24.55 25.74
C ILE A 234 3.95 -24.75 27.01
N LEU A 235 2.93 -25.62 26.97
CA LEU A 235 2.03 -25.88 28.12
C LEU A 235 2.74 -26.46 29.34
N TRP A 236 3.88 -27.12 29.16
CA TRP A 236 4.72 -27.58 30.26
C TRP A 236 5.59 -26.47 30.85
N ALA A 237 6.08 -25.57 30.00
CA ALA A 237 7.07 -24.55 30.34
C ALA A 237 6.47 -23.27 30.93
N VAL A 238 5.27 -22.85 30.50
CA VAL A 238 4.66 -21.59 30.96
C VAL A 238 4.41 -21.57 32.47
N PRO A 239 4.34 -20.37 33.08
CA PRO A 239 3.97 -20.21 34.49
C PRO A 239 2.66 -20.92 34.83
N GLU A 240 2.57 -21.50 36.04
CA GLU A 240 1.39 -22.29 36.44
C GLU A 240 0.10 -21.44 36.46
N ASN A 241 0.18 -20.17 36.86
CA ASN A 241 -0.96 -19.25 36.81
C ASN A 241 -1.44 -19.00 35.36
N ALA A 242 -0.52 -18.78 34.42
CA ALA A 242 -0.85 -18.61 33.01
C ALA A 242 -1.52 -19.87 32.45
N LYS A 243 -1.01 -21.05 32.83
CA LYS A 243 -1.60 -22.35 32.47
C LYS A 243 -3.00 -22.55 33.03
N GLU A 244 -3.23 -22.22 34.30
CA GLU A 244 -4.55 -22.31 34.94
C GLU A 244 -5.57 -21.37 34.25
N ASN A 245 -5.17 -20.13 33.95
CA ASN A 245 -5.99 -19.17 33.20
C ASN A 245 -6.30 -19.66 31.78
N TRP A 246 -5.31 -20.21 31.10
CA TRP A 246 -5.46 -20.83 29.78
C TRP A 246 -6.40 -22.03 29.80
N MET A 247 -6.29 -22.93 30.78
CA MET A 247 -7.18 -24.08 30.88
C MET A 247 -8.65 -23.64 31.06
N ALA A 248 -8.89 -22.60 31.85
CA ALA A 248 -10.22 -22.03 32.02
C ALA A 248 -10.75 -21.41 30.73
N PHE A 249 -9.90 -20.69 29.98
CA PHE A 249 -10.25 -20.11 28.68
C PHE A 249 -10.49 -21.17 27.61
N ALA A 250 -9.55 -22.10 27.43
CA ALA A 250 -9.58 -23.15 26.42
C ALA A 250 -10.81 -24.08 26.57
N THR A 251 -11.27 -24.31 27.80
CA THR A 251 -12.51 -25.07 28.05
C THR A 251 -13.77 -24.34 27.56
N ASP A 252 -13.71 -23.01 27.47
CA ASP A 252 -14.82 -22.14 27.07
C ASP A 252 -14.76 -21.76 25.57
N ILE A 253 -13.69 -22.13 24.84
CA ILE A 253 -13.61 -21.98 23.37
C ILE A 253 -14.61 -22.96 22.72
N PRO A 254 -15.54 -22.49 21.87
CA PRO A 254 -16.51 -23.37 21.23
C PRO A 254 -15.84 -24.22 20.14
N THR A 255 -16.29 -25.46 19.96
CA THR A 255 -15.86 -26.28 18.83
C THR A 255 -16.49 -25.76 17.53
N LEU A 256 -15.66 -25.36 16.56
CA LEU A 256 -16.12 -24.96 15.23
C LEU A 256 -16.86 -26.12 14.54
N LYS A 257 -18.06 -25.81 14.01
CA LYS A 257 -18.92 -26.79 13.34
C LYS A 257 -18.95 -26.51 11.85
N TYR A 258 -18.85 -27.58 11.07
CA TYR A 258 -18.78 -27.53 9.62
C TYR A 258 -19.85 -28.42 8.99
N GLU A 259 -20.40 -27.97 7.87
CA GLU A 259 -21.27 -28.76 7.01
C GLU A 259 -20.93 -28.59 5.53
N ASP A 260 -21.30 -29.57 4.71
CA ASP A 260 -21.15 -29.49 3.27
C ASP A 260 -22.30 -28.65 2.69
N ARG A 261 -21.99 -27.61 1.92
CA ARG A 261 -22.98 -26.81 1.16
C ARG A 261 -22.54 -26.64 -0.28
N GLU A 262 -23.51 -26.47 -1.17
CA GLU A 262 -23.27 -26.09 -2.56
C GLU A 262 -22.85 -24.61 -2.65
N ASN A 263 -22.20 -24.24 -3.77
CA ASN A 263 -21.81 -22.86 -4.10
C ASN A 263 -20.79 -22.24 -3.13
N ILE A 264 -19.95 -23.05 -2.48
CA ILE A 264 -18.76 -22.56 -1.78
C ILE A 264 -17.64 -22.42 -2.81
N PRO A 265 -17.08 -21.22 -3.04
CA PRO A 265 -15.97 -21.06 -3.97
C PRO A 265 -14.70 -21.80 -3.51
N ASN A 266 -14.04 -22.48 -4.43
CA ASN A 266 -12.74 -23.14 -4.22
C ASN A 266 -11.73 -22.70 -5.30
N TYR A 267 -11.33 -21.43 -5.27
CA TYR A 267 -10.41 -20.85 -6.26
C TYR A 267 -9.02 -21.48 -6.21
N GLU A 268 -8.53 -21.82 -5.02
CA GLU A 268 -7.24 -22.46 -4.78
C GLU A 268 -7.21 -23.96 -5.09
N LYS A 269 -8.37 -24.56 -5.41
CA LYS A 269 -8.51 -26.00 -5.68
C LYS A 269 -8.02 -26.87 -4.50
N ARG A 270 -8.29 -26.42 -3.27
CA ARG A 270 -7.94 -27.16 -2.04
C ARG A 270 -8.59 -28.55 -2.06
N ASP A 271 -7.86 -29.56 -1.58
CA ASP A 271 -8.32 -30.94 -1.39
C ASP A 271 -8.02 -31.38 0.06
N PRO A 272 -9.05 -31.60 0.91
CA PRO A 272 -10.47 -31.51 0.60
C PRO A 272 -10.95 -30.08 0.33
N ALA A 273 -12.03 -29.95 -0.43
CA ALA A 273 -12.65 -28.65 -0.71
C ALA A 273 -13.13 -27.97 0.59
N PRO A 274 -13.14 -26.61 0.65
CA PRO A 274 -13.60 -25.88 1.82
C PRO A 274 -15.04 -26.22 2.20
N LYS A 275 -15.31 -26.31 3.50
CA LYS A 275 -16.64 -26.54 4.05
C LYS A 275 -17.27 -25.25 4.55
N TYR A 276 -18.58 -25.27 4.79
CA TYR A 276 -19.29 -24.15 5.39
C TYR A 276 -19.16 -24.21 6.91
N GLN A 277 -18.44 -23.26 7.50
CA GLN A 277 -18.45 -23.06 8.95
C GLN A 277 -19.81 -22.46 9.35
N LEU A 278 -20.44 -22.99 10.39
CA LEU A 278 -21.62 -22.35 10.98
C LEU A 278 -21.24 -21.03 11.65
N PRO A 279 -22.10 -19.98 11.58
CA PRO A 279 -21.83 -18.72 12.24
C PRO A 279 -21.79 -18.90 13.76
N LEU A 280 -21.00 -18.07 14.43
CA LEU A 280 -20.86 -18.05 15.88
C LEU A 280 -21.62 -16.85 16.46
N SER A 281 -22.01 -16.92 17.74
CA SER A 281 -22.42 -15.72 18.47
C SER A 281 -21.26 -14.72 18.59
N PRO A 282 -21.53 -13.42 18.82
CA PRO A 282 -20.47 -12.42 19.02
C PRO A 282 -19.45 -12.83 20.09
N GLU A 283 -19.91 -13.32 21.23
CA GLU A 283 -19.05 -13.75 22.34
C GLU A 283 -18.21 -14.99 22.00
N GLU A 284 -18.76 -15.91 21.20
CA GLU A 284 -18.04 -17.10 20.74
C GLU A 284 -16.98 -16.77 19.70
N SER A 285 -17.30 -15.89 18.74
CA SER A 285 -16.38 -15.45 17.69
C SER A 285 -15.21 -14.64 18.24
N GLN A 286 -15.47 -13.79 19.24
CA GLN A 286 -14.44 -13.00 19.92
C GLN A 286 -13.32 -13.88 20.51
N LYS A 287 -13.64 -15.12 20.90
CA LYS A 287 -12.67 -16.13 21.37
C LYS A 287 -11.79 -16.73 20.27
N PHE A 288 -11.93 -16.31 19.01
CA PHE A 288 -11.03 -16.67 17.91
C PHE A 288 -10.22 -15.48 17.39
N ILE A 289 -10.42 -14.29 17.97
CA ILE A 289 -9.67 -13.09 17.62
C ILE A 289 -8.38 -13.06 18.44
N GLN A 290 -7.29 -12.76 17.75
CA GLN A 290 -5.98 -12.42 18.30
C GLN A 290 -5.70 -10.93 18.06
N VAL A 291 -5.20 -10.26 19.09
CA VAL A 291 -4.71 -8.88 19.07
C VAL A 291 -3.29 -8.87 19.65
N PRO A 292 -2.45 -7.84 19.39
CA PRO A 292 -1.12 -7.77 19.96
C PRO A 292 -1.11 -7.87 21.49
N ALA A 293 -0.03 -8.43 22.04
CA ALA A 293 0.15 -8.50 23.49
C ALA A 293 0.08 -7.09 24.10
N GLY A 294 -0.52 -6.98 25.29
CA GLY A 294 -0.84 -5.70 25.90
C GLY A 294 -2.17 -5.06 25.45
N PHE A 295 -2.89 -5.65 24.50
CA PHE A 295 -4.25 -5.24 24.11
C PHE A 295 -5.31 -6.29 24.45
N GLU A 296 -6.56 -5.86 24.47
CA GLU A 296 -7.76 -6.71 24.54
C GLU A 296 -8.82 -6.21 23.55
N VAL A 297 -9.73 -7.11 23.18
CA VAL A 297 -10.86 -6.81 22.29
C VAL A 297 -12.14 -6.65 23.11
N GLU A 298 -12.88 -5.58 22.87
CA GLU A 298 -14.19 -5.30 23.48
C GLU A 298 -15.26 -5.22 22.37
N LEU A 299 -16.36 -5.95 22.53
CA LEU A 299 -17.52 -5.82 21.63
C LEU A 299 -18.34 -4.58 22.01
N PHE A 300 -18.45 -3.63 21.09
CA PHE A 300 -19.28 -2.42 21.28
C PHE A 300 -20.72 -2.63 20.79
N ALA A 301 -20.88 -3.20 19.59
CA ALA A 301 -22.20 -3.44 18.99
C ALA A 301 -22.18 -4.67 18.09
N SER A 302 -23.31 -5.35 17.97
CA SER A 302 -23.50 -6.52 17.10
C SER A 302 -24.92 -6.56 16.53
N GLU A 303 -25.21 -7.57 15.72
CA GLU A 303 -26.58 -7.92 15.36
C GLU A 303 -27.49 -8.08 16.61
N PRO A 304 -28.78 -7.64 16.54
CA PRO A 304 -29.47 -7.02 15.41
C PRO A 304 -29.31 -5.48 15.32
N ASP A 305 -28.56 -4.85 16.24
CA ASP A 305 -28.45 -3.39 16.33
C ASP A 305 -27.66 -2.80 15.16
N ILE A 306 -26.64 -3.54 14.70
CA ILE A 306 -25.91 -3.28 13.48
C ILE A 306 -25.80 -4.56 12.65
N ILE A 307 -26.02 -4.46 11.35
CA ILE A 307 -25.73 -5.52 10.39
C ILE A 307 -24.87 -4.95 9.28
N ASN A 308 -23.94 -5.75 8.77
CA ASN A 308 -23.09 -5.39 7.64
C ASN A 308 -22.53 -3.95 7.67
N PRO A 309 -21.75 -3.57 8.69
CA PRO A 309 -21.15 -2.25 8.75
C PRO A 309 -20.15 -2.06 7.60
N ILE A 310 -20.29 -1.00 6.78
CA ILE A 310 -19.31 -0.66 5.72
C ILE A 310 -18.33 0.42 6.18
N ALA A 311 -18.86 1.49 6.78
CA ALA A 311 -18.08 2.63 7.21
C ALA A 311 -18.65 3.24 8.49
N MET A 312 -17.78 3.76 9.35
CA MET A 312 -18.14 4.43 10.61
C MET A 312 -17.55 5.84 10.71
N ASN A 313 -17.99 6.69 11.62
CA ASN A 313 -17.37 7.98 11.99
C ASN A 313 -18.00 8.49 13.30
N TRP A 314 -17.45 9.54 13.91
CA TRP A 314 -18.00 10.10 15.15
C TRP A 314 -18.42 11.56 14.99
N ASP A 315 -19.52 11.95 15.65
CA ASP A 315 -19.96 13.35 15.69
C ASP A 315 -19.25 14.15 16.79
N GLU A 316 -19.49 15.45 16.86
CA GLU A 316 -18.89 16.34 17.87
C GLU A 316 -19.29 16.02 19.32
N LYS A 317 -20.17 15.04 19.55
CA LYS A 317 -20.53 14.51 20.87
C LYS A 317 -19.85 13.17 21.18
N GLY A 318 -18.99 12.68 20.28
CA GLY A 318 -18.31 11.39 20.41
C GLY A 318 -19.20 10.18 20.16
N ARG A 319 -20.39 10.34 19.56
CA ARG A 319 -21.30 9.23 19.27
C ARG A 319 -20.88 8.53 17.99
N LEU A 320 -21.00 7.20 17.94
CA LEU A 320 -20.64 6.42 16.77
C LEU A 320 -21.74 6.48 15.71
N TRP A 321 -21.41 6.86 14.49
CA TRP A 321 -22.26 6.83 13.31
C TRP A 321 -21.77 5.74 12.37
N VAL A 322 -22.67 4.94 11.81
CA VAL A 322 -22.31 3.75 11.03
C VAL A 322 -23.25 3.59 9.83
N ILE A 323 -22.67 3.29 8.67
CA ILE A 323 -23.39 2.79 7.50
C ILE A 323 -23.69 1.30 7.69
N GLU A 324 -24.97 0.96 7.62
CA GLU A 324 -25.48 -0.41 7.53
C GLU A 324 -25.93 -0.69 6.10
N THR A 325 -25.42 -1.78 5.51
CA THR A 325 -25.87 -2.24 4.17
C THR A 325 -26.63 -3.57 4.19
N VAL A 326 -27.78 -3.60 3.52
CA VAL A 326 -28.51 -4.81 3.18
C VAL A 326 -28.62 -4.99 1.67
N ASP A 327 -28.40 -3.92 0.91
CA ASP A 327 -28.49 -3.91 -0.55
C ASP A 327 -27.20 -4.37 -1.23
N TYR A 328 -26.03 -4.13 -0.64
CA TYR A 328 -24.74 -4.54 -1.20
C TYR A 328 -24.65 -6.08 -1.37
N PRO A 329 -23.99 -6.58 -2.43
CA PRO A 329 -23.46 -5.85 -3.59
C PRO A 329 -24.47 -5.68 -4.73
N ASN A 330 -25.48 -6.54 -4.83
CA ASN A 330 -26.22 -6.73 -6.09
C ASN A 330 -27.57 -6.00 -6.18
N THR A 331 -27.98 -5.22 -5.18
CA THR A 331 -29.29 -4.54 -5.17
C THR A 331 -29.17 -3.08 -5.60
N VAL A 332 -28.51 -2.83 -6.74
CA VAL A 332 -28.24 -1.48 -7.26
C VAL A 332 -29.53 -0.82 -7.74
N ARG A 333 -29.85 0.38 -7.23
CA ARG A 333 -31.00 1.16 -7.68
C ARG A 333 -30.56 2.26 -8.65
N ASN A 334 -30.78 2.03 -9.95
CA ASN A 334 -30.46 2.99 -11.04
C ASN A 334 -31.72 3.68 -11.62
N ASP A 335 -32.91 3.38 -11.09
CA ASP A 335 -34.23 3.71 -11.65
C ASP A 335 -35.06 4.66 -10.75
N ASP A 336 -34.39 5.51 -9.97
CA ASP A 336 -34.98 6.36 -8.91
C ASP A 336 -35.72 5.57 -7.81
N SER A 337 -35.62 4.23 -7.79
CA SER A 337 -36.15 3.42 -6.71
C SER A 337 -35.30 3.57 -5.44
N ILE A 338 -35.96 3.36 -4.31
CA ILE A 338 -35.39 3.66 -3.00
C ILE A 338 -34.65 2.42 -2.49
N GLY A 339 -33.39 2.57 -2.08
CA GLY A 339 -32.64 1.52 -1.37
C GLY A 339 -33.07 1.36 0.08
N ASP A 340 -32.57 0.34 0.76
CA ASP A 340 -32.94 -0.05 2.14
C ASP A 340 -31.81 0.19 3.15
N ASP A 341 -30.66 0.68 2.68
CA ASP A 341 -29.48 0.99 3.48
C ASP A 341 -29.67 2.23 4.36
N LYS A 342 -28.92 2.28 5.47
CA LYS A 342 -29.13 3.28 6.53
C LYS A 342 -27.82 3.84 7.07
N VAL A 343 -27.89 5.04 7.62
CA VAL A 343 -26.92 5.58 8.57
C VAL A 343 -27.56 5.57 9.95
N LYS A 344 -26.91 4.89 10.90
CA LYS A 344 -27.34 4.74 12.29
C LYS A 344 -26.38 5.45 13.24
N ILE A 345 -26.90 5.96 14.35
CA ILE A 345 -26.15 6.47 15.51
C ILE A 345 -26.26 5.44 16.62
N LEU A 346 -25.12 4.99 17.14
CA LEU A 346 -25.00 4.03 18.23
C LEU A 346 -24.37 4.74 19.43
N GLU A 347 -25.03 4.63 20.59
CA GLU A 347 -24.66 5.33 21.81
C GLU A 347 -24.56 4.35 22.98
N ASP A 348 -23.52 4.51 23.78
CA ASP A 348 -23.41 3.96 25.14
C ASP A 348 -23.90 5.04 26.11
N THR A 349 -25.09 4.87 26.68
CA THR A 349 -25.74 5.88 27.53
C THR A 349 -25.55 5.61 29.02
N ASP A 350 -25.07 4.42 29.40
CA ASP A 350 -24.77 4.07 30.80
C ASP A 350 -23.27 3.93 31.12
N GLY A 351 -22.41 3.99 30.10
CA GLY A 351 -20.94 4.01 30.20
C GLY A 351 -20.32 2.62 30.42
N ASP A 352 -21.00 1.54 30.03
CA ASP A 352 -20.51 0.17 30.19
C ASP A 352 -19.60 -0.32 29.05
N GLY A 353 -19.38 0.53 28.04
CA GLY A 353 -18.57 0.23 26.86
C GLY A 353 -19.35 -0.41 25.71
N LYS A 354 -20.68 -0.50 25.79
CA LYS A 354 -21.55 -1.10 24.76
C LYS A 354 -22.64 -0.15 24.31
N ALA A 355 -23.05 -0.28 23.05
CA ALA A 355 -24.19 0.45 22.55
C ALA A 355 -25.49 -0.06 23.22
N ASP A 356 -26.25 0.85 23.83
CA ASP A 356 -27.57 0.57 24.43
C ASP A 356 -28.71 1.36 23.75
N LYS A 357 -28.37 2.31 22.88
CA LYS A 357 -29.31 3.12 22.13
C LYS A 357 -28.90 3.21 20.66
N VAL A 358 -29.86 2.94 19.78
CA VAL A 358 -29.71 3.01 18.33
C VAL A 358 -30.72 3.99 17.75
N THR A 359 -30.24 4.96 16.97
CA THR A 359 -31.07 5.94 16.26
C THR A 359 -30.81 5.84 14.76
N VAL A 360 -31.85 5.71 13.93
CA VAL A 360 -31.70 5.80 12.47
C VAL A 360 -31.69 7.28 12.09
N PHE A 361 -30.52 7.79 11.70
CA PHE A 361 -30.37 9.18 11.25
C PHE A 361 -30.92 9.37 9.83
N ALA A 362 -30.57 8.46 8.94
CA ALA A 362 -31.05 8.44 7.57
C ALA A 362 -31.32 7.00 7.11
N ASP A 363 -32.41 6.83 6.39
CA ASP A 363 -32.75 5.60 5.67
C ASP A 363 -32.72 5.86 4.16
N LYS A 364 -33.13 4.88 3.35
CA LYS A 364 -33.37 5.09 1.92
C LYS A 364 -32.10 5.46 1.15
N LEU A 365 -31.00 4.82 1.51
CA LEU A 365 -29.69 5.00 0.87
C LEU A 365 -29.47 3.87 -0.14
N ASN A 366 -28.68 4.14 -1.18
CA ASN A 366 -28.41 3.20 -2.26
C ASN A 366 -26.94 2.78 -2.21
N ILE A 367 -26.63 1.73 -1.45
CA ILE A 367 -25.25 1.21 -1.32
C ILE A 367 -24.26 2.35 -0.97
N PRO A 368 -24.47 3.08 0.13
CA PRO A 368 -23.51 4.09 0.56
C PRO A 368 -22.21 3.41 1.01
N THR A 369 -21.07 3.95 0.59
CA THR A 369 -19.74 3.36 0.82
C THR A 369 -18.94 4.10 1.89
N SER A 370 -19.23 5.37 2.13
CA SER A 370 -18.60 6.19 3.17
C SER A 370 -19.38 7.49 3.41
N PHE A 371 -19.06 8.20 4.48
CA PHE A 371 -19.60 9.54 4.73
C PHE A 371 -18.62 10.37 5.56
N ALA A 372 -18.71 11.70 5.45
CA ALA A 372 -17.94 12.64 6.25
C ALA A 372 -18.83 13.77 6.78
N PHE A 373 -18.58 14.21 8.01
CA PHE A 373 -19.28 15.35 8.61
C PHE A 373 -18.88 16.67 7.95
N TYR A 374 -19.87 17.47 7.59
CA TYR A 374 -19.70 18.73 6.88
C TYR A 374 -20.90 19.65 7.07
N ASP A 375 -20.66 20.92 7.38
CA ASP A 375 -21.66 22.00 7.46
C ASP A 375 -22.89 21.67 8.33
N GLY A 376 -22.64 21.07 9.49
CA GLY A 376 -23.69 20.62 10.43
C GLY A 376 -24.53 19.43 9.93
N GLY A 377 -24.08 18.71 8.91
CA GLY A 377 -24.66 17.48 8.40
C GLY A 377 -23.58 16.48 7.99
N ILE A 378 -23.90 15.59 7.05
CA ILE A 378 -22.96 14.64 6.44
C ILE A 378 -23.05 14.67 4.91
N VAL A 379 -21.91 14.52 4.25
CA VAL A 379 -21.85 14.14 2.83
C VAL A 379 -21.69 12.63 2.77
N VAL A 380 -22.62 11.96 2.09
CA VAL A 380 -22.62 10.50 1.90
C VAL A 380 -22.15 10.18 0.49
N SER A 381 -21.12 9.35 0.40
CA SER A 381 -20.69 8.72 -0.83
C SER A 381 -21.59 7.54 -1.12
N GLN A 382 -22.41 7.66 -2.16
CA GLN A 382 -23.13 6.55 -2.77
C GLN A 382 -23.07 6.75 -4.30
N ALA A 383 -23.15 5.69 -5.08
CA ALA A 383 -23.26 5.82 -6.54
C ALA A 383 -24.75 5.71 -6.95
N PRO A 384 -25.24 6.50 -7.93
CA PRO A 384 -24.50 7.42 -8.80
C PRO A 384 -24.33 8.85 -8.26
N GLU A 385 -24.74 9.10 -7.01
CA GLU A 385 -24.88 10.45 -6.44
C GLU A 385 -24.21 10.60 -5.08
N PHE A 386 -23.37 11.60 -4.89
CA PHE A 386 -23.11 12.09 -3.53
C PHE A 386 -24.29 12.90 -3.05
N ILE A 387 -24.73 12.64 -1.82
CA ILE A 387 -25.85 13.35 -1.20
C ILE A 387 -25.42 14.04 0.09
N PHE A 388 -25.98 15.21 0.34
CA PHE A 388 -25.87 15.94 1.59
C PHE A 388 -27.11 15.70 2.46
N LEU A 389 -26.91 15.30 3.71
CA LEU A 389 -27.95 15.02 4.69
C LEU A 389 -27.75 15.85 5.95
N LYS A 390 -28.82 16.45 6.49
CA LYS A 390 -28.71 17.31 7.68
C LYS A 390 -29.97 17.30 8.54
N ASP A 391 -29.78 17.23 9.85
CA ASP A 391 -30.80 17.51 10.87
C ASP A 391 -30.87 19.02 11.13
N THR A 392 -32.08 19.59 11.10
CA THR A 392 -32.31 21.02 11.33
C THR A 392 -33.10 21.32 12.59
N ASN A 393 -33.61 20.28 13.27
CA ASN A 393 -34.53 20.41 14.39
C ASN A 393 -33.99 19.77 15.70
N GLY A 394 -32.93 18.95 15.62
CA GLY A 394 -32.23 18.35 16.74
C GLY A 394 -32.84 17.03 17.22
N ASP A 395 -33.62 16.33 16.38
CA ASP A 395 -34.18 15.01 16.69
C ASP A 395 -33.31 13.84 16.19
N ASP A 396 -32.08 14.13 15.76
CA ASP A 396 -31.10 13.19 15.23
C ASP A 396 -31.62 12.47 13.97
N LYS A 397 -32.39 13.18 13.11
CA LYS A 397 -32.86 12.69 11.82
C LYS A 397 -32.62 13.70 10.70
N ALA A 398 -32.29 13.19 9.51
CA ALA A 398 -32.09 14.05 8.35
C ALA A 398 -33.41 14.69 7.87
N ASP A 399 -33.52 16.02 8.03
CA ASP A 399 -34.59 16.85 7.48
C ASP A 399 -34.28 17.30 6.04
N VAL A 400 -33.01 17.46 5.73
CA VAL A 400 -32.48 17.89 4.43
C VAL A 400 -31.87 16.70 3.71
N ARG A 401 -32.19 16.56 2.43
CA ARG A 401 -31.55 15.64 1.48
C ARG A 401 -31.35 16.35 0.16
N GLU A 402 -30.10 16.56 -0.24
CA GLU A 402 -29.74 17.27 -1.45
C GLU A 402 -28.68 16.49 -2.23
N THR A 403 -28.85 16.35 -3.54
CA THR A 403 -27.82 15.78 -4.41
C THR A 403 -26.71 16.81 -4.62
N LEU A 404 -25.48 16.40 -4.33
CA LEU A 404 -24.30 17.27 -4.33
C LEU A 404 -23.43 17.07 -5.58
N ILE A 405 -23.15 15.83 -5.94
CA ILE A 405 -22.35 15.46 -7.12
C ILE A 405 -23.03 14.27 -7.79
N GLU A 406 -23.32 14.38 -9.08
CA GLU A 406 -23.84 13.29 -9.93
C GLU A 406 -22.78 12.86 -10.94
N GLY A 407 -22.80 11.58 -11.33
CA GLY A 407 -21.91 11.04 -12.37
C GLY A 407 -20.96 9.95 -11.89
N TRP A 408 -21.14 9.43 -10.66
CA TRP A 408 -20.38 8.30 -10.15
C TRP A 408 -20.84 7.00 -10.82
N GLY A 409 -19.89 6.18 -11.29
CA GLY A 409 -20.21 4.93 -11.95
C GLY A 409 -20.82 3.90 -11.01
N THR A 410 -21.90 3.25 -11.45
CA THR A 410 -22.60 2.16 -10.73
C THR A 410 -22.32 0.79 -11.33
N PHE A 411 -21.39 0.72 -12.28
CA PHE A 411 -21.07 -0.50 -12.99
C PHE A 411 -20.66 -1.64 -12.03
N ASP A 412 -19.71 -1.36 -11.14
CA ASP A 412 -19.23 -2.32 -10.15
C ASP A 412 -19.25 -1.66 -8.77
N THR A 413 -20.04 -2.24 -7.87
CA THR A 413 -20.31 -1.67 -6.55
C THR A 413 -19.10 -1.69 -5.62
N HIS A 414 -18.09 -2.52 -5.87
CA HIS A 414 -16.85 -2.51 -5.06
C HIS A 414 -15.76 -1.59 -5.61
N ALA A 415 -16.00 -0.96 -6.75
CA ALA A 415 -15.04 -0.07 -7.42
C ALA A 415 -15.57 1.35 -7.60
N GLY A 416 -16.65 1.67 -6.87
CA GLY A 416 -17.24 3.00 -6.81
C GLY A 416 -16.41 3.98 -5.96
N PRO A 417 -16.92 5.21 -5.76
CA PRO A 417 -16.34 6.15 -4.82
C PRO A 417 -16.39 5.60 -3.40
N SER A 418 -15.37 5.86 -2.58
CA SER A 418 -15.30 5.40 -1.19
C SER A 418 -14.37 6.27 -0.33
N ASN A 419 -14.31 5.95 0.96
CA ASN A 419 -13.40 6.52 1.96
C ASN A 419 -13.40 8.07 2.04
N LEU A 420 -14.58 8.70 2.12
CA LEU A 420 -14.69 10.13 2.38
C LEU A 420 -14.11 10.54 3.74
N GLN A 421 -13.20 11.52 3.76
CA GLN A 421 -12.55 12.04 4.97
C GLN A 421 -12.45 13.57 4.94
N TYR A 422 -12.54 14.22 6.10
CA TYR A 422 -12.29 15.66 6.23
C TYR A 422 -10.80 15.90 6.49
N GLY A 423 -10.13 16.58 5.56
CA GLY A 423 -8.71 16.90 5.66
C GLY A 423 -8.43 18.15 6.49
N ILE A 424 -7.19 18.25 6.97
CA ILE A 424 -6.75 19.43 7.74
C ILE A 424 -6.73 20.71 6.91
N ASP A 425 -6.73 20.63 5.57
CA ASP A 425 -6.80 21.76 4.67
C ASP A 425 -8.24 22.26 4.40
N ASN A 426 -9.21 21.77 5.18
CA ASN A 426 -10.64 22.05 5.05
C ASN A 426 -11.26 21.54 3.73
N GLN A 427 -10.64 20.54 3.09
CA GLN A 427 -11.20 19.81 1.94
C GLN A 427 -11.78 18.46 2.40
N LEU A 428 -12.77 17.97 1.65
CA LEU A 428 -13.18 16.57 1.70
C LEU A 428 -12.31 15.78 0.72
N TYR A 429 -11.69 14.71 1.20
CA TYR A 429 -10.92 13.77 0.40
C TYR A 429 -11.73 12.51 0.15
N GLY A 430 -11.45 11.81 -0.95
CA GLY A 430 -11.99 10.49 -1.23
C GLY A 430 -11.17 9.78 -2.31
N VAL A 431 -11.53 8.52 -2.54
CA VAL A 431 -10.95 7.68 -3.59
C VAL A 431 -12.04 7.09 -4.46
N VAL A 432 -11.66 6.61 -5.64
CA VAL A 432 -12.57 5.90 -6.56
C VAL A 432 -11.81 4.79 -7.27
N GLY A 433 -12.46 3.63 -7.39
CA GLY A 433 -11.97 2.52 -8.20
C GLY A 433 -12.24 2.70 -9.70
N TYR A 434 -12.24 1.59 -10.44
CA TYR A 434 -12.43 1.58 -11.89
C TYR A 434 -13.86 1.88 -12.35
N SER A 435 -14.88 1.85 -11.47
CA SER A 435 -16.23 2.32 -11.83
C SER A 435 -16.22 3.82 -12.15
N GLY A 436 -15.28 4.56 -11.55
CA GLY A 436 -14.92 5.91 -11.97
C GLY A 436 -16.00 6.96 -11.83
N PHE A 437 -15.74 8.08 -12.48
CA PHE A 437 -16.61 9.25 -12.56
C PHE A 437 -16.64 9.78 -13.99
N GLU A 438 -17.82 10.13 -14.48
CA GLU A 438 -18.01 10.91 -15.71
C GLU A 438 -19.20 11.85 -15.55
N GLY A 439 -18.93 13.15 -15.58
CA GLY A 439 -19.99 14.13 -15.36
C GLY A 439 -19.46 15.53 -15.09
N LYS A 440 -20.32 16.35 -14.50
CA LYS A 440 -19.99 17.73 -14.12
C LYS A 440 -19.92 17.86 -12.62
N ILE A 441 -18.79 18.37 -12.14
CA ILE A 441 -18.60 18.73 -10.74
C ILE A 441 -18.47 20.25 -10.66
N PHE A 442 -19.40 20.88 -9.95
CA PHE A 442 -19.44 22.35 -9.78
C PHE A 442 -19.32 23.15 -11.10
N GLY A 443 -19.86 22.60 -12.19
CA GLY A 443 -19.89 23.23 -13.51
C GLY A 443 -18.68 22.93 -14.41
N GLN A 444 -17.71 22.14 -13.95
CA GLN A 444 -16.55 21.70 -14.73
C GLN A 444 -16.70 20.22 -15.12
N ASP A 445 -16.32 19.88 -16.36
CA ASP A 445 -16.38 18.50 -16.85
C ASP A 445 -15.19 17.69 -16.31
N PHE A 446 -15.47 16.52 -15.74
CA PHE A 446 -14.46 15.60 -15.25
C PHE A 446 -14.71 14.18 -15.76
N LYS A 447 -13.62 13.46 -16.00
CA LYS A 447 -13.60 12.04 -16.35
C LYS A 447 -12.34 11.39 -15.79
N PHE A 448 -12.50 10.52 -14.82
CA PHE A 448 -11.38 9.86 -14.12
C PHE A 448 -11.85 8.56 -13.44
N ASN A 449 -10.91 7.67 -13.17
CA ASN A 449 -11.12 6.40 -12.45
C ASN A 449 -9.81 6.02 -11.74
N GLN A 450 -9.84 5.17 -10.71
CA GLN A 450 -8.60 4.71 -10.03
C GLN A 450 -7.72 5.88 -9.57
N ASN A 451 -8.28 6.75 -8.74
CA ASN A 451 -7.67 8.03 -8.37
C ASN A 451 -7.95 8.41 -6.91
N VAL A 452 -7.10 9.28 -6.39
CA VAL A 452 -7.35 10.07 -5.17
C VAL A 452 -7.81 11.47 -5.57
N TYR A 453 -8.86 11.99 -4.93
CA TYR A 453 -9.40 13.33 -5.19
C TYR A 453 -9.70 14.09 -3.91
N ARG A 454 -9.84 15.41 -4.03
CA ARG A 454 -10.34 16.28 -2.95
C ARG A 454 -11.25 17.38 -3.48
N PHE A 455 -12.15 17.87 -2.63
CA PHE A 455 -13.14 18.87 -3.01
C PHE A 455 -13.68 19.67 -1.82
N ASN A 456 -14.23 20.85 -2.09
CA ASN A 456 -14.90 21.67 -1.08
C ASN A 456 -16.24 22.18 -1.63
N PRO A 457 -17.38 21.69 -1.10
CA PRO A 457 -18.72 22.08 -1.55
C PRO A 457 -18.99 23.59 -1.46
N LYS A 458 -18.62 24.25 -0.37
CA LYS A 458 -18.80 25.70 -0.17
C LYS A 458 -17.95 26.55 -1.11
N LYS A 459 -16.73 26.09 -1.45
CA LYS A 459 -15.82 26.78 -2.38
C LYS A 459 -16.06 26.39 -3.84
N SER A 460 -16.90 25.40 -4.12
CA SER A 460 -17.13 24.84 -5.47
C SER A 460 -15.83 24.41 -6.17
N THR A 461 -14.88 23.83 -5.42
CA THR A 461 -13.59 23.34 -5.91
C THR A 461 -13.53 21.82 -5.93
N PHE A 462 -12.92 21.25 -6.97
CA PHE A 462 -12.67 19.82 -7.11
C PHE A 462 -11.32 19.61 -7.79
N GLU A 463 -10.51 18.67 -7.30
CA GLU A 463 -9.19 18.35 -7.81
C GLU A 463 -8.97 16.83 -7.79
N VAL A 464 -8.51 16.29 -8.93
CA VAL A 464 -7.96 14.94 -9.01
C VAL A 464 -6.46 15.03 -8.74
N LEU A 465 -5.98 14.35 -7.71
CA LEU A 465 -4.59 14.45 -7.27
C LEU A 465 -3.69 13.59 -8.14
N THR A 466 -3.86 12.27 -8.11
CA THR A 466 -3.04 11.34 -8.87
C THR A 466 -3.72 9.99 -9.02
N ASN A 467 -3.32 9.28 -10.08
CA ASN A 467 -3.76 7.94 -10.39
C ASN A 467 -3.14 6.92 -9.42
N THR A 468 -3.80 5.78 -9.31
CA THR A 468 -3.38 4.62 -8.52
C THR A 468 -3.37 3.36 -9.39
N SER A 469 -2.85 2.24 -8.88
CA SER A 469 -2.64 1.02 -9.67
C SER A 469 -3.91 0.29 -10.10
N ASN A 470 -4.97 0.28 -9.28
CA ASN A 470 -6.15 -0.55 -9.51
C ASN A 470 -7.42 -0.03 -8.79
N ASN A 471 -8.23 -0.93 -8.19
CA ASN A 471 -9.42 -0.60 -7.44
C ASN A 471 -9.05 -0.01 -6.09
N THR A 472 -9.00 1.32 -6.03
CA THR A 472 -8.62 2.07 -4.84
C THR A 472 -9.81 2.17 -3.89
N TRP A 473 -9.62 1.62 -2.70
CA TRP A 473 -10.63 1.64 -1.65
C TRP A 473 -10.14 2.35 -0.40
N GLY A 474 -8.88 2.21 0.01
CA GLY A 474 -8.36 2.86 1.21
C GLY A 474 -7.83 4.28 0.96
N LEU A 475 -7.96 5.12 1.99
CA LEU A 475 -7.38 6.46 2.06
C LEU A 475 -6.78 6.69 3.46
N GLY A 476 -5.56 7.22 3.49
CA GLY A 476 -4.83 7.55 4.71
C GLY A 476 -4.35 8.98 4.73
N LEU A 477 -4.51 9.67 5.86
CA LEU A 477 -4.01 11.01 6.10
C LEU A 477 -3.24 11.03 7.42
N THR A 478 -1.98 11.45 7.37
CA THR A 478 -1.18 11.67 8.59
C THR A 478 -1.57 12.98 9.28
N GLU A 479 -1.11 13.17 10.52
CA GLU A 479 -1.35 14.41 11.27
C GLU A 479 -0.79 15.67 10.58
N ASP A 480 0.21 15.52 9.70
CA ASP A 480 0.85 16.58 8.92
C ASP A 480 0.46 16.58 7.41
N ASN A 481 -0.65 15.94 7.08
CA ASN A 481 -1.28 15.95 5.75
C ASN A 481 -0.39 15.34 4.65
N SER A 482 0.33 14.26 4.94
CA SER A 482 0.80 13.33 3.91
C SER A 482 -0.33 12.36 3.57
N ILE A 483 -0.43 12.00 2.29
CA ILE A 483 -1.57 11.27 1.72
C ILE A 483 -1.12 9.88 1.31
N PHE A 484 -1.92 8.89 1.69
CA PHE A 484 -1.71 7.49 1.38
C PHE A 484 -3.00 6.85 0.88
N ALA A 485 -2.88 5.70 0.23
CA ALA A 485 -4.02 4.91 -0.22
C ALA A 485 -3.71 3.40 -0.16
N SER A 486 -4.73 2.58 -0.35
CA SER A 486 -4.59 1.14 -0.61
C SER A 486 -5.49 0.74 -1.78
N THR A 487 -5.07 -0.28 -2.53
CA THR A 487 -5.84 -0.81 -3.66
C THR A 487 -5.97 -2.33 -3.58
N ALA A 488 -7.01 -2.87 -4.19
CA ALA A 488 -7.13 -4.32 -4.36
C ALA A 488 -6.06 -4.87 -5.29
N ASN A 489 -5.81 -6.17 -5.22
CA ASN A 489 -4.85 -6.91 -6.04
C ASN A 489 -3.38 -6.54 -5.76
N ASN A 490 -2.91 -6.84 -4.55
CA ASN A 490 -1.50 -6.78 -4.16
C ASN A 490 -0.89 -5.37 -4.13
N THR A 491 -1.61 -4.39 -3.56
CA THR A 491 -1.07 -3.04 -3.30
C THR A 491 -1.69 -2.50 -2.01
N HIS A 492 -1.18 -2.94 -0.87
CA HIS A 492 -1.77 -2.58 0.42
C HIS A 492 -1.33 -1.19 0.93
N SER A 493 -0.31 -0.59 0.33
CA SER A 493 0.17 0.75 0.68
C SER A 493 0.69 1.54 -0.53
N VAL A 494 0.14 2.73 -0.72
CA VAL A 494 0.51 3.69 -1.77
C VAL A 494 0.83 5.03 -1.11
N PHE A 495 1.96 5.62 -1.46
CA PHE A 495 2.25 7.01 -1.12
C PHE A 495 1.85 7.94 -2.26
N VAL A 496 1.10 9.01 -1.95
CA VAL A 496 0.70 10.06 -2.88
C VAL A 496 1.60 11.28 -2.63
N GLY A 497 2.69 11.38 -3.40
CA GLY A 497 3.74 12.36 -3.16
C GLY A 497 3.53 13.68 -3.89
N ILE A 498 3.18 13.67 -5.18
CA ILE A 498 3.08 14.87 -6.02
C ILE A 498 1.77 14.83 -6.82
N PRO A 499 0.89 15.84 -6.72
CA PRO A 499 -0.26 15.94 -7.60
C PRO A 499 0.15 15.97 -9.08
N ASN A 500 -0.54 15.23 -9.94
CA ASN A 500 -0.26 15.15 -11.37
C ASN A 500 -0.37 16.52 -12.07
N ALA A 501 -1.10 17.47 -11.47
CA ALA A 501 -1.16 18.86 -11.92
C ALA A 501 0.22 19.52 -12.04
N ASN A 502 1.17 19.18 -11.15
CA ASN A 502 2.54 19.70 -11.15
C ASN A 502 3.39 19.17 -12.32
N PHE A 503 2.94 18.13 -13.03
CA PHE A 503 3.64 17.54 -14.18
C PHE A 503 3.09 17.97 -15.54
N THR A 504 2.02 18.76 -15.60
CA THR A 504 1.31 19.07 -16.85
C THR A 504 2.18 19.75 -17.93
N HIS A 505 3.23 20.48 -17.55
CA HIS A 505 4.21 21.13 -18.46
C HIS A 505 5.54 20.38 -18.60
N VAL A 506 5.70 19.25 -17.91
CA VAL A 506 6.96 18.52 -17.77
C VAL A 506 7.14 17.51 -18.91
N LYS A 507 8.37 17.40 -19.42
CA LYS A 507 8.77 16.50 -20.52
C LYS A 507 10.02 15.72 -20.15
N GLY A 508 10.13 14.47 -20.59
CA GLY A 508 11.35 13.67 -20.47
C GLY A 508 11.52 12.90 -19.15
N ILE A 509 10.55 12.98 -18.23
CA ILE A 509 10.43 12.12 -17.04
C ILE A 509 8.99 11.57 -16.93
N GLY A 510 8.79 10.49 -16.16
CA GLY A 510 7.46 9.94 -15.87
C GLY A 510 6.59 10.88 -15.02
N THR A 511 5.27 10.84 -15.21
CA THR A 511 4.30 11.72 -14.52
C THR A 511 3.54 11.02 -13.39
N ASP A 512 4.13 9.97 -12.81
CA ASP A 512 3.51 9.19 -11.73
C ASP A 512 3.67 9.93 -10.41
N GLY A 513 2.57 10.55 -9.97
CA GLY A 513 2.45 11.29 -8.71
C GLY A 513 2.26 10.42 -7.46
N SER A 514 2.09 9.11 -7.65
CA SER A 514 1.99 8.11 -6.58
C SER A 514 2.97 6.96 -6.82
N ALA A 515 3.29 6.24 -5.74
CA ALA A 515 4.07 5.00 -5.81
C ALA A 515 3.51 3.96 -4.83
N LYS A 516 3.54 2.69 -5.26
CA LYS A 516 3.39 1.54 -4.37
C LYS A 516 4.59 1.49 -3.43
N ILE A 517 4.34 1.29 -2.14
CA ILE A 517 5.38 1.29 -1.10
C ILE A 517 5.36 0.04 -0.20
N ASP A 518 4.54 -0.97 -0.54
CA ASP A 518 4.48 -2.26 0.17
C ASP A 518 5.89 -2.82 0.42
N GLY A 519 6.20 -3.15 1.67
CA GLY A 519 7.46 -3.77 2.07
C GLY A 519 7.48 -5.29 1.92
N HIS A 520 6.32 -5.90 1.68
CA HIS A 520 6.16 -7.35 1.58
C HIS A 520 4.96 -7.77 0.72
N TYR A 521 4.93 -9.05 0.34
CA TYR A 521 3.81 -9.64 -0.41
C TYR A 521 2.78 -10.32 0.49
N GLU A 522 3.24 -11.04 1.52
CA GLU A 522 2.43 -12.00 2.27
C GLU A 522 1.56 -11.32 3.34
N MET A 523 0.26 -11.57 3.33
CA MET A 523 -0.57 -11.29 4.50
C MET A 523 -0.35 -12.37 5.57
N GLN A 524 -0.67 -12.07 6.83
CA GLN A 524 -0.37 -12.94 7.98
C GLN A 524 -1.64 -13.57 8.61
N PRO A 525 -2.37 -14.47 7.94
CA PRO A 525 -3.57 -15.08 8.49
C PRO A 525 -3.26 -16.07 9.63
N ILE A 526 -4.17 -16.18 10.59
CA ILE A 526 -4.06 -17.12 11.73
C ILE A 526 -4.93 -18.38 11.57
N THR A 527 -5.34 -18.67 10.34
CA THR A 527 -6.11 -19.86 9.99
C THR A 527 -5.82 -20.23 8.54
N PRO A 528 -5.78 -21.52 8.16
CA PRO A 528 -5.63 -21.90 6.75
C PRO A 528 -6.96 -21.83 5.97
N ASN A 529 -8.08 -21.48 6.62
CA ASN A 529 -9.42 -21.56 6.05
C ASN A 529 -9.99 -20.21 5.55
N TYR A 530 -9.13 -19.21 5.33
CA TYR A 530 -9.51 -17.95 4.68
C TYR A 530 -9.83 -18.19 3.18
N ARG A 531 -10.44 -17.20 2.51
CA ARG A 531 -10.98 -17.39 1.15
C ARG A 531 -10.60 -16.25 0.22
N GLN A 532 -9.63 -16.52 -0.64
CA GLN A 532 -9.20 -15.59 -1.69
C GLN A 532 -9.73 -15.99 -3.07
N VAL A 533 -9.76 -15.02 -3.98
CA VAL A 533 -10.18 -15.20 -5.38
C VAL A 533 -9.02 -15.12 -6.37
N ASP A 534 -7.99 -14.39 -5.96
CA ASP A 534 -6.70 -14.13 -6.61
C ASP A 534 -5.69 -13.70 -5.52
N VAL A 535 -4.46 -13.38 -5.92
CA VAL A 535 -3.37 -12.95 -5.02
C VAL A 535 -3.23 -13.88 -3.80
N PHE A 536 -3.19 -15.19 -4.06
CA PHE A 536 -3.12 -16.17 -2.99
C PHE A 536 -1.90 -15.92 -2.10
N GLY A 537 -2.15 -15.83 -0.79
CA GLY A 537 -1.15 -15.51 0.23
C GLY A 537 -0.88 -14.01 0.42
N GLY A 538 -1.24 -13.14 -0.52
CA GLY A 538 -1.07 -11.68 -0.40
C GLY A 538 -2.39 -10.94 -0.17
N PHE A 539 -2.41 -9.63 -0.38
CA PHE A 539 -3.60 -8.80 -0.17
C PHE A 539 -4.52 -8.80 -1.39
N THR A 540 -5.65 -9.50 -1.30
CA THR A 540 -6.72 -9.49 -2.32
C THR A 540 -7.50 -8.18 -2.25
N ALA A 541 -7.88 -7.75 -1.05
CA ALA A 541 -8.86 -6.70 -0.80
C ALA A 541 -8.36 -5.74 0.30
N ALA A 542 -7.20 -5.11 0.09
CA ALA A 542 -6.65 -4.10 1.00
C ALA A 542 -7.60 -2.90 1.15
N ALA A 543 -8.43 -2.92 2.18
CA ALA A 543 -9.44 -1.92 2.48
C ALA A 543 -9.00 -1.00 3.63
N GLY A 544 -9.14 0.32 3.44
CA GLY A 544 -8.71 1.31 4.44
C GLY A 544 -7.20 1.55 4.47
N HIS A 545 -6.78 2.66 5.09
CA HIS A 545 -5.37 3.02 5.31
C HIS A 545 -5.28 4.07 6.44
N HIS A 546 -5.99 3.86 7.55
CA HIS A 546 -6.10 4.90 8.60
C HIS A 546 -4.91 4.87 9.55
N PHE A 547 -4.28 6.02 9.78
CA PHE A 547 -3.19 6.15 10.73
C PHE A 547 -3.67 6.15 12.18
N TYR A 548 -2.84 5.64 13.08
CA TYR A 548 -3.00 5.87 14.50
C TYR A 548 -2.59 7.31 14.88
N THR A 549 -3.57 8.17 15.19
CA THR A 549 -3.37 9.62 15.39
C THR A 549 -3.86 10.14 16.76
N ALA A 550 -3.78 9.28 17.78
CA ALA A 550 -3.99 9.60 19.19
C ALA A 550 -2.75 9.25 20.03
N ARG A 551 -2.79 9.45 21.36
CA ARG A 551 -1.66 9.19 22.29
C ARG A 551 -1.91 8.06 23.31
N GLU A 552 -3.06 7.39 23.25
CA GLU A 552 -3.41 6.34 24.23
C GLU A 552 -2.65 5.02 24.05
N TYR A 553 -2.41 4.57 22.81
CA TYR A 553 -1.55 3.43 22.48
C TYR A 553 -0.06 3.78 22.70
N PRO A 554 0.83 2.77 22.78
CA PRO A 554 2.26 2.99 22.90
C PRO A 554 2.82 3.89 21.79
N LYS A 555 3.89 4.62 22.11
CA LYS A 555 4.50 5.60 21.20
C LYS A 555 4.89 5.03 19.82
N LYS A 556 5.17 3.73 19.71
CA LYS A 556 5.48 3.07 18.43
C LYS A 556 4.36 3.21 17.38
N TYR A 557 3.13 3.48 17.80
CA TYR A 557 1.98 3.69 16.93
C TYR A 557 1.85 5.12 16.38
N TRP A 558 2.31 6.12 17.15
CA TRP A 558 1.94 7.53 16.95
C TRP A 558 2.34 8.05 15.57
N ASN A 559 1.34 8.27 14.72
CA ASN A 559 1.47 8.78 13.35
C ASN A 559 2.45 7.96 12.48
N LYS A 560 2.57 6.65 12.75
CA LYS A 560 3.50 5.71 12.08
C LYS A 560 2.83 4.43 11.59
N ILE A 561 1.80 3.96 12.27
CA ILE A 561 1.08 2.74 11.89
C ILE A 561 -0.20 3.13 11.17
N ALA A 562 -0.36 2.63 9.95
CA ALA A 562 -1.62 2.64 9.22
C ALA A 562 -2.31 1.28 9.31
N PHE A 563 -3.63 1.27 9.46
CA PHE A 563 -4.45 0.07 9.55
C PHE A 563 -5.07 -0.24 8.19
N VAL A 564 -4.72 -1.41 7.65
CA VAL A 564 -5.23 -1.92 6.36
C VAL A 564 -5.98 -3.21 6.61
N CYS A 565 -7.27 -3.23 6.33
CA CYS A 565 -8.12 -4.40 6.49
C CYS A 565 -7.98 -5.34 5.28
N GLU A 566 -7.97 -6.64 5.54
CA GLU A 566 -8.02 -7.69 4.52
C GLU A 566 -9.18 -8.64 4.86
N PRO A 567 -10.41 -8.31 4.42
CA PRO A 567 -11.60 -9.09 4.77
C PRO A 567 -11.54 -10.52 4.25
N THR A 568 -10.80 -10.80 3.17
CA THR A 568 -10.67 -12.17 2.65
C THR A 568 -9.74 -13.04 3.48
N GLY A 569 -8.82 -12.42 4.24
CA GLY A 569 -7.90 -13.02 5.19
C GLY A 569 -8.37 -12.97 6.66
N GLY A 570 -9.40 -12.18 6.97
CA GLY A 570 -9.95 -12.04 8.32
C GLY A 570 -9.06 -11.25 9.27
N LEU A 571 -8.34 -10.23 8.76
CA LEU A 571 -7.32 -9.50 9.52
C LEU A 571 -7.29 -7.99 9.26
N VAL A 572 -6.69 -7.25 10.21
CA VAL A 572 -6.29 -5.85 10.11
C VAL A 572 -4.76 -5.80 10.23
N HIS A 573 -4.09 -5.56 9.10
CA HIS A 573 -2.65 -5.38 8.97
C HIS A 573 -2.19 -4.04 9.55
N GLN A 574 -1.02 -4.03 10.19
CA GLN A 574 -0.32 -2.83 10.64
C GLN A 574 0.79 -2.50 9.64
N ALA A 575 0.52 -1.55 8.76
CA ALA A 575 1.52 -1.01 7.84
C ALA A 575 2.37 0.03 8.59
N ARG A 576 3.64 -0.29 8.91
CA ARG A 576 4.55 0.66 9.55
C ARG A 576 5.20 1.54 8.50
N ILE A 577 4.78 2.81 8.46
CA ILE A 577 5.22 3.78 7.48
C ILE A 577 6.48 4.49 7.98
N VAL A 578 7.57 4.30 7.25
CA VAL A 578 8.90 4.84 7.56
C VAL A 578 9.27 5.89 6.52
N LYS A 579 9.83 7.02 6.96
CA LYS A 579 10.31 8.06 6.04
C LYS A 579 11.51 7.56 5.26
N ASP A 580 11.50 7.80 3.96
CA ASP A 580 12.64 7.60 3.07
C ASP A 580 12.82 8.84 2.19
N GLY A 581 13.76 9.70 2.57
CA GLY A 581 13.93 11.01 1.93
C GLY A 581 12.68 11.89 2.06
N ALA A 582 12.15 12.37 0.93
CA ALA A 582 10.86 13.05 0.80
C ALA A 582 9.67 12.11 0.52
N GLY A 583 9.95 10.81 0.46
CA GLY A 583 8.98 9.73 0.33
C GLY A 583 8.83 8.89 1.60
N TYR A 584 8.28 7.70 1.40
CA TYR A 584 8.01 6.72 2.45
C TYR A 584 8.15 5.30 1.91
N VAL A 585 8.44 4.37 2.81
CA VAL A 585 8.38 2.92 2.61
C VAL A 585 7.50 2.29 3.69
N GLU A 586 6.92 1.12 3.41
CA GLU A 586 6.21 0.31 4.40
C GLU A 586 7.12 -0.80 4.94
N GLU A 587 6.97 -1.11 6.22
CA GLU A 587 7.57 -2.27 6.87
C GLU A 587 6.46 -3.07 7.57
N ASP A 588 6.50 -4.40 7.50
CA ASP A 588 5.52 -5.28 8.15
C ASP A 588 5.60 -5.12 9.68
N ALA A 589 4.47 -4.78 10.32
CA ALA A 589 4.34 -4.75 11.78
C ALA A 589 3.29 -5.76 12.30
N GLY A 590 2.98 -6.79 11.50
CA GLY A 590 2.02 -7.83 11.81
C GLY A 590 0.57 -7.32 11.89
N ASN A 591 -0.29 -8.06 12.58
CA ASN A 591 -1.71 -7.73 12.68
C ASN A 591 -2.08 -7.03 13.98
N LEU A 592 -2.94 -6.00 13.89
CA LEU A 592 -3.66 -5.46 15.06
C LEU A 592 -4.81 -6.39 15.47
N PHE A 593 -5.41 -7.05 14.49
CA PHE A 593 -6.56 -7.93 14.65
C PHE A 593 -6.41 -9.06 13.64
N ALA A 594 -6.55 -10.31 14.05
CA ALA A 594 -6.69 -11.44 13.14
C ALA A 594 -7.63 -12.47 13.76
N SER A 595 -8.48 -13.10 12.95
CA SER A 595 -9.47 -14.07 13.45
C SER A 595 -9.31 -15.44 12.81
N ALA A 596 -9.47 -16.49 13.62
CA ALA A 596 -9.59 -17.86 13.14
C ALA A 596 -11.04 -18.27 12.84
N ASP A 597 -12.02 -17.40 13.11
CA ASP A 597 -13.42 -17.54 12.69
C ASP A 597 -13.54 -17.14 11.21
N GLU A 598 -13.94 -18.09 10.36
CA GLU A 598 -14.02 -17.93 8.91
C GLU A 598 -15.09 -16.94 8.42
N TRP A 599 -15.90 -16.40 9.34
CA TRP A 599 -16.88 -15.34 9.06
C TRP A 599 -16.32 -13.94 9.30
N SER A 600 -15.25 -13.79 10.07
CA SER A 600 -14.71 -12.45 10.36
C SER A 600 -14.16 -11.82 9.07
N SER A 601 -14.54 -10.58 8.83
CA SER A 601 -14.27 -9.83 7.61
C SER A 601 -14.20 -8.33 7.96
N PRO A 602 -13.13 -7.90 8.63
CA PRO A 602 -12.91 -6.48 8.91
C PRO A 602 -12.83 -5.69 7.59
N VAL A 603 -13.54 -4.56 7.52
CA VAL A 603 -13.59 -3.70 6.32
C VAL A 603 -13.18 -2.25 6.60
N GLU A 604 -13.16 -1.83 7.86
CA GLU A 604 -12.62 -0.54 8.29
C GLU A 604 -12.04 -0.66 9.70
N ALA A 605 -10.87 -0.05 9.92
CA ALA A 605 -10.27 0.10 11.24
C ALA A 605 -9.71 1.52 11.40
N LYS A 606 -10.08 2.24 12.47
CA LYS A 606 -9.59 3.61 12.72
C LYS A 606 -9.72 4.06 14.16
N VAL A 607 -9.01 5.14 14.50
CA VAL A 607 -8.98 5.72 15.84
C VAL A 607 -10.30 6.45 16.16
N GLY A 608 -10.90 6.10 17.30
CA GLY A 608 -12.11 6.72 17.83
C GLY A 608 -11.84 7.95 18.71
N PRO A 609 -12.90 8.61 19.23
CA PRO A 609 -12.78 9.79 20.09
C PRO A 609 -12.08 9.50 21.42
N ASP A 610 -12.10 8.25 21.85
CA ASP A 610 -11.44 7.69 23.04
C ASP A 610 -9.97 7.35 22.81
N GLY A 611 -9.45 7.57 21.59
CA GLY A 611 -8.05 7.35 21.26
C GLY A 611 -7.66 5.89 21.04
N VAL A 612 -8.62 4.96 21.11
CA VAL A 612 -8.39 3.54 20.80
C VAL A 612 -8.82 3.21 19.37
N VAL A 613 -8.42 2.06 18.84
CA VAL A 613 -8.80 1.64 17.48
C VAL A 613 -10.12 0.88 17.51
N TRP A 614 -11.04 1.28 16.65
CA TRP A 614 -12.32 0.63 16.42
C TRP A 614 -12.24 -0.15 15.11
N VAL A 615 -12.88 -1.33 15.06
CA VAL A 615 -12.91 -2.22 13.90
C VAL A 615 -14.37 -2.51 13.53
N ALA A 616 -14.74 -2.21 12.29
CA ALA A 616 -16.00 -2.63 11.68
C ALA A 616 -15.79 -3.99 11.01
N ASP A 617 -16.34 -5.05 11.62
CA ASP A 617 -16.35 -6.39 11.09
C ASP A 617 -17.68 -6.65 10.36
N TRP A 618 -17.59 -6.85 9.05
CA TRP A 618 -18.74 -7.17 8.20
C TRP A 618 -19.40 -8.50 8.62
N TYR A 619 -18.62 -9.43 9.19
CA TYR A 619 -19.06 -10.75 9.65
C TYR A 619 -19.86 -11.55 8.61
N ASN A 620 -19.20 -11.97 7.53
CA ASN A 620 -19.85 -12.65 6.41
C ASN A 620 -19.01 -13.81 5.87
N PHE A 621 -19.65 -14.96 5.63
CA PHE A 621 -18.95 -16.11 5.05
C PHE A 621 -18.54 -15.89 3.58
N ILE A 622 -19.34 -15.13 2.82
CA ILE A 622 -19.07 -14.77 1.42
C ILE A 622 -18.89 -13.27 1.31
N VAL A 623 -17.65 -12.82 1.25
CA VAL A 623 -17.29 -11.42 1.01
C VAL A 623 -16.78 -11.17 -0.40
N GLN A 624 -16.29 -12.21 -1.09
CA GLN A 624 -15.67 -12.08 -2.40
C GLN A 624 -16.66 -11.54 -3.43
N HIS A 625 -16.20 -10.67 -4.32
CA HIS A 625 -17.06 -9.96 -5.27
C HIS A 625 -16.90 -10.54 -6.69
N ASN A 626 -15.69 -10.51 -7.20
CA ASN A 626 -15.27 -11.06 -8.49
C ASN A 626 -13.80 -11.52 -8.36
N PRO A 627 -13.25 -12.27 -9.32
CA PRO A 627 -13.89 -12.83 -10.51
C PRO A 627 -14.97 -13.87 -10.20
N THR A 628 -15.97 -13.98 -11.07
CA THR A 628 -17.09 -14.92 -10.96
C THR A 628 -16.62 -16.39 -10.95
N PRO A 629 -17.05 -17.22 -9.98
CA PRO A 629 -16.79 -18.65 -10.01
C PRO A 629 -17.29 -19.31 -11.30
N ASN A 630 -16.48 -20.21 -11.85
CA ASN A 630 -16.85 -21.19 -12.87
C ASN A 630 -16.29 -22.58 -12.53
N LYS A 631 -16.68 -23.62 -13.28
CA LYS A 631 -16.16 -24.99 -13.05
C LYS A 631 -14.63 -25.10 -13.03
N ASP A 632 -13.93 -24.35 -13.88
CA ASP A 632 -12.46 -24.43 -14.01
C ASP A 632 -11.73 -23.61 -12.93
N ARG A 633 -12.39 -22.53 -12.46
CA ARG A 633 -11.89 -21.57 -11.47
C ARG A 633 -12.99 -21.25 -10.45
N GLY A 634 -12.85 -21.70 -9.22
CA GLY A 634 -13.86 -21.50 -8.16
C GLY A 634 -14.80 -22.69 -7.95
N GLY A 635 -14.83 -23.66 -8.88
CA GLY A 635 -15.40 -25.00 -8.67
C GLY A 635 -16.89 -25.16 -8.97
N TYR A 636 -17.59 -24.08 -9.30
CA TYR A 636 -19.01 -24.11 -9.69
C TYR A 636 -19.34 -22.94 -10.63
N ASP A 637 -20.39 -23.06 -11.44
CA ASP A 637 -20.80 -21.99 -12.36
C ASP A 637 -21.71 -20.99 -11.62
N ALA A 638 -21.20 -19.77 -11.41
CA ALA A 638 -21.95 -18.63 -10.88
C ALA A 638 -22.26 -17.60 -11.96
N GLU A 639 -23.19 -16.69 -11.68
CA GLU A 639 -23.53 -15.55 -12.53
C GLU A 639 -23.39 -14.25 -11.72
N ASN A 640 -23.07 -13.14 -12.38
CA ASN A 640 -23.06 -11.82 -11.73
C ASN A 640 -24.46 -11.24 -11.63
N GLY A 641 -24.72 -10.52 -10.53
CA GLY A 641 -25.90 -9.67 -10.39
C GLY A 641 -25.65 -8.24 -10.86
N ASP A 642 -26.61 -7.36 -10.60
CA ASP A 642 -26.61 -5.98 -11.12
C ASP A 642 -25.47 -5.11 -10.57
N GLY A 643 -24.87 -5.48 -9.44
CA GLY A 643 -23.72 -4.78 -8.88
C GLY A 643 -22.37 -5.35 -9.28
N ASN A 644 -22.35 -6.23 -10.29
CA ASN A 644 -21.21 -6.97 -10.83
C ASN A 644 -20.54 -7.97 -9.86
N ALA A 645 -21.18 -8.30 -8.75
CA ALA A 645 -20.76 -9.38 -7.86
C ALA A 645 -21.44 -10.68 -8.25
N TYR A 646 -20.74 -11.81 -8.10
CA TYR A 646 -21.38 -13.11 -8.28
C TYR A 646 -22.49 -13.32 -7.24
N VAL A 647 -23.63 -13.84 -7.70
CA VAL A 647 -24.77 -14.15 -6.86
C VAL A 647 -24.47 -15.41 -6.06
N ASN A 648 -24.53 -15.31 -4.72
CA ASN A 648 -24.29 -16.44 -3.83
C ASN A 648 -25.34 -16.47 -2.70
N PRO A 649 -26.07 -17.57 -2.52
CA PRO A 649 -27.07 -17.70 -1.46
C PRO A 649 -26.47 -17.78 -0.04
N LEU A 650 -25.16 -17.96 0.08
CA LEU A 650 -24.43 -18.00 1.36
C LEU A 650 -23.95 -16.61 1.82
N ARG A 651 -24.17 -15.55 1.04
CA ARG A 651 -23.87 -14.18 1.45
C ARG A 651 -24.87 -13.73 2.52
N ASP A 652 -24.35 -13.44 3.70
CA ASP A 652 -25.16 -13.06 4.86
C ASP A 652 -25.69 -11.62 4.75
N LYS A 653 -26.86 -11.38 5.34
CA LYS A 653 -27.52 -10.06 5.40
C LYS A 653 -28.12 -9.79 6.78
N SER A 654 -27.59 -10.40 7.83
CA SER A 654 -28.19 -10.41 9.17
C SER A 654 -27.22 -10.26 10.33
N HIS A 655 -25.91 -10.32 10.08
CA HIS A 655 -24.86 -10.17 11.09
C HIS A 655 -23.97 -8.96 10.79
N GLY A 656 -23.24 -8.49 11.80
CA GLY A 656 -22.29 -7.40 11.68
C GLY A 656 -21.85 -6.92 13.05
N ARG A 657 -20.58 -6.54 13.21
CA ARG A 657 -19.99 -6.29 14.52
C ARG A 657 -19.06 -5.10 14.53
N ILE A 658 -19.01 -4.44 15.67
CA ILE A 658 -18.10 -3.34 15.93
C ILE A 658 -17.33 -3.65 17.20
N TYR A 659 -16.02 -3.73 17.05
CA TYR A 659 -15.09 -3.99 18.15
C TYR A 659 -14.26 -2.76 18.46
N ARG A 660 -13.82 -2.67 19.72
CA ARG A 660 -12.77 -1.76 20.19
C ARG A 660 -11.56 -2.59 20.56
N ILE A 661 -10.38 -2.16 20.14
CA ILE A 661 -9.11 -2.75 20.55
C ILE A 661 -8.57 -1.81 21.61
N VAL A 662 -8.51 -2.23 22.87
CA VAL A 662 -8.17 -1.35 23.99
C VAL A 662 -6.88 -1.81 24.66
N PRO A 663 -6.00 -0.90 25.12
CA PRO A 663 -4.83 -1.29 25.86
C PRO A 663 -5.22 -1.85 27.24
N LYS A 664 -4.51 -2.91 27.69
CA LYS A 664 -4.74 -3.54 29.01
C LYS A 664 -4.28 -2.68 30.18
N TYR A 665 -3.44 -1.66 29.94
CA TYR A 665 -3.08 -0.68 30.96
C TYR A 665 -4.16 0.38 31.12
N VAL A 666 -4.21 1.00 32.30
CA VAL A 666 -5.15 2.10 32.55
C VAL A 666 -4.74 3.30 31.73
N TYR A 667 -5.62 3.72 30.83
CA TYR A 667 -5.52 4.97 30.09
C TYR A 667 -6.63 5.92 30.56
N ASP A 668 -6.35 7.22 30.56
CA ASP A 668 -7.26 8.25 31.07
C ASP A 668 -8.08 8.82 29.90
N TYR A 669 -9.28 8.29 29.68
CA TYR A 669 -10.24 8.91 28.77
C TYR A 669 -11.38 9.59 29.54
N GLU A 670 -11.58 10.87 29.26
CA GLU A 670 -12.72 11.64 29.72
C GLU A 670 -13.59 11.97 28.50
N PRO A 671 -14.87 11.53 28.47
CA PRO A 671 -15.78 11.86 27.38
C PRO A 671 -15.83 13.37 27.12
N MET A 672 -15.57 13.74 25.87
CA MET A 672 -15.56 15.14 25.41
C MET A 672 -16.75 15.39 24.48
N GLN A 673 -17.25 16.63 24.49
CA GLN A 673 -18.21 17.13 23.52
C GLN A 673 -17.79 18.54 23.10
N LEU A 674 -17.90 18.83 21.82
CA LEU A 674 -17.64 20.15 21.25
C LEU A 674 -18.92 20.76 20.69
N SER A 675 -18.98 22.09 20.67
CA SER A 675 -20.11 22.86 20.16
C SER A 675 -19.61 24.13 19.50
N LYS A 676 -20.21 24.49 18.36
CA LYS A 676 -19.90 25.74 17.64
C LYS A 676 -20.26 27.00 18.44
N GLU A 677 -21.07 26.87 19.48
CA GLU A 677 -21.47 27.94 20.38
C GLU A 677 -20.43 28.23 21.47
N ASP A 678 -19.40 27.38 21.63
CA ASP A 678 -18.31 27.54 22.60
C ASP A 678 -16.94 27.63 21.91
N PRO A 679 -16.60 28.79 21.31
CA PRO A 679 -15.33 28.95 20.59
C PRO A 679 -14.10 28.80 21.47
N ASP A 680 -14.20 29.07 22.78
CA ASP A 680 -13.07 28.91 23.71
C ASP A 680 -12.70 27.43 23.84
N ALA A 681 -13.69 26.54 23.99
CA ALA A 681 -13.48 25.09 24.02
C ALA A 681 -12.93 24.56 22.68
N LEU A 682 -13.38 25.10 21.54
CA LEU A 682 -12.86 24.71 20.23
C LEU A 682 -11.37 25.09 20.09
N ILE A 683 -10.98 26.29 20.53
CA ILE A 683 -9.58 26.73 20.50
C ILE A 683 -8.69 25.85 21.38
N GLU A 684 -9.17 25.46 22.57
CA GLU A 684 -8.47 24.52 23.44
C GLU A 684 -8.30 23.14 22.77
N ALA A 685 -9.38 22.63 22.15
CA ALA A 685 -9.39 21.34 21.49
C ALA A 685 -8.47 21.24 20.26
N LEU A 686 -8.03 22.35 19.65
CA LEU A 686 -6.99 22.33 18.61
C LEU A 686 -5.64 21.80 19.13
N SER A 687 -5.44 21.75 20.44
CA SER A 687 -4.24 21.19 21.09
C SER A 687 -4.44 19.78 21.64
N ASN A 688 -5.58 19.14 21.38
CA ASN A 688 -5.89 17.80 21.89
C ASN A 688 -4.93 16.74 21.30
N ASP A 689 -4.59 15.72 22.07
CA ASP A 689 -3.71 14.62 21.64
C ASP A 689 -4.36 13.69 20.61
N ASN A 690 -5.67 13.74 20.41
CA ASN A 690 -6.40 12.98 19.39
C ASN A 690 -6.76 13.88 18.20
N GLN A 691 -6.33 13.48 16.99
CA GLN A 691 -6.62 14.21 15.75
C GLN A 691 -8.11 14.40 15.50
N PHE A 692 -8.94 13.43 15.91
CA PHE A 692 -10.39 13.54 15.78
C PHE A 692 -10.94 14.83 16.42
N TRP A 693 -10.53 15.12 17.66
CA TRP A 693 -10.99 16.30 18.38
C TRP A 693 -10.44 17.59 17.78
N ARG A 694 -9.20 17.57 17.29
CA ARG A 694 -8.60 18.74 16.62
C ARG A 694 -9.28 19.07 15.29
N LEU A 695 -9.53 18.06 14.44
CA LEU A 695 -10.25 18.24 13.17
C LEU A 695 -11.69 18.66 13.41
N THR A 696 -12.38 18.07 14.40
CA THR A 696 -13.74 18.47 14.77
C THR A 696 -13.77 19.92 15.24
N ALA A 697 -12.85 20.33 16.10
CA ALA A 697 -12.75 21.70 16.56
C ALA A 697 -12.47 22.70 15.43
N GLN A 698 -11.52 22.38 14.54
CA GLN A 698 -11.23 23.16 13.35
C GLN A 698 -12.46 23.28 12.44
N ARG A 699 -13.11 22.16 12.11
CA ARG A 699 -14.32 22.13 11.28
C ARG A 699 -15.39 23.05 11.87
N LEU A 700 -15.68 22.93 13.16
CA LEU A 700 -16.70 23.74 13.84
C LEU A 700 -16.34 25.24 13.87
N LEU A 701 -15.06 25.60 14.03
CA LEU A 701 -14.61 27.00 13.93
C LEU A 701 -14.81 27.56 12.51
N VAL A 702 -14.48 26.78 11.49
CA VAL A 702 -14.66 27.18 10.08
C VAL A 702 -16.14 27.26 9.71
N GLU A 703 -16.96 26.32 10.15
CA GLU A 703 -18.41 26.34 9.95
C GLU A 703 -19.09 27.51 10.66
N ARG A 704 -18.56 27.92 11.83
CA ARG A 704 -19.01 29.11 12.55
C ARG A 704 -18.74 30.38 11.75
N GLY A 705 -17.60 30.47 11.06
CA GLY A 705 -17.30 31.56 10.11
C GLY A 705 -17.04 32.93 10.73
N GLU A 706 -16.83 33.00 12.05
CA GLU A 706 -16.60 34.24 12.79
C GLU A 706 -15.10 34.42 13.10
N THR A 707 -14.60 35.66 12.98
CA THR A 707 -13.15 35.98 13.05
C THR A 707 -12.69 36.51 14.41
N ASP A 708 -13.56 36.50 15.42
CA ASP A 708 -13.25 36.92 16.80
C ASP A 708 -12.17 36.07 17.49
N VAL A 709 -11.94 34.84 17.03
CA VAL A 709 -10.91 33.92 17.54
C VAL A 709 -9.51 34.11 16.93
N LEU A 710 -9.35 34.99 15.93
CA LEU A 710 -8.09 35.11 15.17
C LEU A 710 -6.87 35.40 16.05
N ASN A 711 -7.02 36.22 17.09
CA ASN A 711 -5.91 36.53 18.00
C ASN A 711 -5.41 35.31 18.77
N ASP A 712 -6.29 34.37 19.11
CA ASP A 712 -5.90 33.14 19.81
C ASP A 712 -5.33 32.11 18.84
N LEU A 713 -5.86 32.02 17.62
CA LEU A 713 -5.25 31.25 16.53
C LEU A 713 -3.83 31.76 16.21
N TYR A 714 -3.61 33.08 16.16
CA TYR A 714 -2.28 33.66 15.96
C TYR A 714 -1.33 33.30 17.11
N LYS A 715 -1.79 33.23 18.35
CA LYS A 715 -0.96 32.77 19.48
C LYS A 715 -0.60 31.30 19.32
N LEU A 716 -1.57 30.43 18.99
CA LEU A 716 -1.36 29.00 18.79
C LEU A 716 -0.38 28.72 17.65
N ALA A 717 -0.57 29.37 16.49
CA ALA A 717 0.33 29.25 15.34
C ALA A 717 1.79 29.68 15.64
N ASN A 718 2.00 30.52 16.66
CA ASN A 718 3.32 31.00 17.08
C ASN A 718 3.93 30.21 18.26
N THR A 719 3.26 29.18 18.77
CA THR A 719 3.84 28.25 19.74
C THR A 719 5.06 27.55 19.13
N LYS A 720 6.05 27.16 19.95
CA LYS A 720 7.33 26.59 19.47
C LYS A 720 7.63 25.21 20.04
N GLU A 721 6.77 24.74 20.94
CA GLU A 721 6.90 23.41 21.53
C GLU A 721 6.53 22.39 20.46
N VAL A 722 7.26 21.30 20.43
CA VAL A 722 6.96 20.14 19.58
C VAL A 722 6.82 18.93 20.48
N ASP A 723 5.96 18.00 20.09
CA ASP A 723 5.85 16.73 20.78
C ASP A 723 7.10 15.86 20.52
N SER A 724 7.07 14.65 21.06
CA SER A 724 8.20 13.72 20.96
C SER A 724 8.36 13.06 19.57
N GLU A 725 7.43 13.33 18.65
CA GLU A 725 7.51 13.02 17.20
C GLU A 725 7.93 14.25 16.39
N GLY A 726 8.20 15.39 17.04
CA GLY A 726 8.60 16.63 16.39
C GLY A 726 7.44 17.39 15.75
N LEU A 727 6.20 17.04 16.08
CA LEU A 727 4.98 17.66 15.56
C LEU A 727 4.54 18.83 16.46
N ASN A 728 3.87 19.82 15.87
CA ASN A 728 3.12 20.84 16.60
C ASN A 728 1.74 20.95 15.96
N ASN A 729 0.88 20.00 16.30
CA ASN A 729 -0.45 19.88 15.71
C ASN A 729 -1.33 21.10 16.05
N ALA A 730 -1.19 21.69 17.24
CA ALA A 730 -1.91 22.92 17.61
C ALA A 730 -1.61 24.08 16.67
N ALA A 731 -0.32 24.33 16.38
CA ALA A 731 0.07 25.38 15.43
C ALA A 731 -0.39 25.06 14.01
N LEU A 732 -0.31 23.79 13.60
CA LEU A 732 -0.73 23.32 12.29
C LEU A 732 -2.24 23.55 12.07
N HIS A 733 -3.09 23.06 12.99
CA HIS A 733 -4.53 23.28 12.94
C HIS A 733 -4.90 24.77 13.02
N ALA A 734 -4.17 25.57 13.81
CA ALA A 734 -4.40 27.01 13.86
C ALA A 734 -4.17 27.69 12.50
N LEU A 735 -3.11 27.34 11.77
CA LEU A 735 -2.83 27.88 10.43
C LEU A 735 -3.95 27.54 9.44
N TRP A 736 -4.40 26.28 9.42
CA TRP A 736 -5.47 25.86 8.52
C TRP A 736 -6.85 26.40 8.93
N THR A 737 -7.08 26.67 10.22
CA THR A 737 -8.29 27.36 10.67
C THR A 737 -8.29 28.82 10.21
N ILE A 738 -7.14 29.50 10.26
CA ILE A 738 -6.96 30.87 9.72
C ILE A 738 -7.30 30.91 8.22
N ASP A 739 -6.85 29.93 7.44
CA ASP A 739 -7.22 29.78 6.03
C ASP A 739 -8.72 29.51 5.84
N GLY A 740 -9.27 28.56 6.60
CA GLY A 740 -10.68 28.19 6.52
C GLY A 740 -11.64 29.34 6.82
N LEU A 741 -11.23 30.29 7.68
CA LEU A 741 -11.96 31.53 7.97
C LEU A 741 -11.78 32.63 6.91
N GLY A 742 -10.99 32.39 5.85
CA GLY A 742 -10.68 33.37 4.80
C GLY A 742 -9.76 34.51 5.26
N ALA A 743 -9.10 34.36 6.42
CA ALA A 743 -8.36 35.46 7.05
C ALA A 743 -7.08 35.86 6.30
N LEU A 744 -6.54 34.98 5.45
CA LEU A 744 -5.38 35.29 4.61
C LEU A 744 -5.66 36.43 3.62
N GLU A 745 -6.92 36.59 3.20
CA GLU A 745 -7.36 37.67 2.32
C GLU A 745 -7.92 38.86 3.10
N SER A 746 -8.56 38.61 4.25
CA SER A 746 -9.31 39.63 4.99
C SER A 746 -8.55 40.30 6.15
N ASP A 747 -7.46 39.72 6.67
CA ASP A 747 -6.65 40.27 7.77
C ASP A 747 -5.16 40.34 7.42
N SER A 748 -4.61 41.56 7.42
CA SER A 748 -3.19 41.83 7.15
C SER A 748 -2.21 41.12 8.10
N ASN A 749 -2.63 40.76 9.32
CA ASN A 749 -1.76 40.05 10.27
C ASN A 749 -1.64 38.56 9.93
N ALA A 750 -2.67 37.95 9.32
CA ALA A 750 -2.73 36.52 9.06
C ALA A 750 -1.57 36.06 8.17
N LEU A 751 -1.32 36.78 7.06
CA LEU A 751 -0.20 36.48 6.17
C LEU A 751 1.16 36.64 6.89
N GLY A 752 1.28 37.59 7.81
CA GLY A 752 2.47 37.74 8.66
C GLY A 752 2.71 36.54 9.56
N VAL A 753 1.65 35.95 10.11
CA VAL A 753 1.72 34.72 10.91
C VAL A 753 2.15 33.52 10.06
N VAL A 754 1.55 33.33 8.87
CA VAL A 754 1.95 32.27 7.94
C VAL A 754 3.42 32.39 7.53
N LYS A 755 3.89 33.61 7.19
CA LYS A 755 5.31 33.83 6.89
C LYS A 755 6.22 33.57 8.09
N GLY A 756 5.75 33.85 9.30
CA GLY A 756 6.47 33.51 10.54
C GLY A 756 6.61 32.00 10.74
N ALA A 757 5.58 31.23 10.36
CA ALA A 757 5.56 29.78 10.48
C ALA A 757 6.59 29.06 9.58
N LEU A 758 7.11 29.71 8.53
CA LEU A 758 8.26 29.20 7.75
C LEU A 758 9.52 28.96 8.61
N TYR A 759 9.61 29.54 9.80
CA TYR A 759 10.73 29.37 10.73
C TYR A 759 10.41 28.44 11.91
N HIS A 760 9.28 27.74 11.88
CA HIS A 760 8.83 26.89 12.96
C HIS A 760 9.69 25.61 13.11
N LYS A 761 9.80 25.06 14.32
CA LYS A 761 10.61 23.85 14.59
C LYS A 761 10.04 22.59 13.90
N ALA A 762 8.73 22.38 14.00
CA ALA A 762 8.03 21.26 13.35
C ALA A 762 8.00 21.41 11.83
N ALA A 763 8.31 20.33 11.12
CA ALA A 763 8.33 20.26 9.67
C ALA A 763 6.95 20.51 9.05
N GLY A 764 5.91 19.85 9.58
CA GLY A 764 4.54 19.98 9.11
C GLY A 764 4.01 21.41 9.14
N VAL A 765 4.40 22.21 10.13
CA VAL A 765 4.05 23.64 10.22
C VAL A 765 4.73 24.46 9.12
N ARG A 766 6.00 24.17 8.81
CA ARG A 766 6.70 24.84 7.70
C ARG A 766 6.12 24.44 6.35
N LYS A 767 5.84 23.15 6.13
CA LYS A 767 5.16 22.62 4.94
C LYS A 767 3.80 23.31 4.72
N ALA A 768 2.94 23.32 5.75
CA ALA A 768 1.64 23.99 5.67
C ALA A 768 1.76 25.50 5.41
N ALA A 769 2.76 26.16 5.99
CA ALA A 769 3.01 27.57 5.70
C ALA A 769 3.32 27.80 4.22
N ILE A 770 4.09 26.93 3.55
CA ILE A 770 4.35 27.02 2.10
C ILE A 770 3.05 26.80 1.30
N GLN A 771 2.26 25.79 1.67
CA GLN A 771 0.99 25.47 1.02
C GLN A 771 0.01 26.65 1.05
N LEU A 772 -0.08 27.33 2.19
CA LEU A 772 -0.97 28.48 2.43
C LEU A 772 -0.49 29.80 1.80
N LEU A 773 0.77 29.91 1.38
CA LEU A 773 1.27 31.15 0.81
C LEU A 773 0.67 31.40 -0.58
N PRO A 774 0.14 32.62 -0.83
CA PRO A 774 -0.35 32.97 -2.16
C PRO A 774 0.80 32.96 -3.17
N ARG A 775 0.56 32.48 -4.39
CA ARG A 775 1.58 32.35 -5.45
C ARG A 775 1.95 33.72 -6.04
N ASN A 776 2.81 34.48 -5.35
CA ASN A 776 3.24 35.83 -5.75
C ASN A 776 4.66 36.18 -5.26
N ASP A 777 5.21 37.29 -5.76
CA ASP A 777 6.61 37.70 -5.51
C ASP A 777 6.92 37.98 -4.02
N ASP A 778 5.94 38.43 -3.24
CA ASP A 778 6.11 38.71 -1.80
C ASP A 778 6.19 37.41 -0.97
N SER A 779 5.46 36.36 -1.38
CA SER A 779 5.64 35.01 -0.87
C SER A 779 6.98 34.41 -1.31
N ASP A 780 7.38 34.60 -2.57
CA ASP A 780 8.68 34.15 -3.07
C ASP A 780 9.83 34.71 -2.21
N ASP A 781 9.79 36.01 -1.90
CA ASP A 781 10.78 36.67 -1.02
C ASP A 781 10.78 36.11 0.41
N ALA A 782 9.62 35.73 0.94
CA ALA A 782 9.52 35.08 2.24
C ALA A 782 10.17 33.68 2.22
N LEU A 783 9.91 32.88 1.18
CA LEU A 783 10.51 31.56 0.98
C LEU A 783 12.03 31.63 0.82
N PHE A 784 12.54 32.59 0.03
CA PHE A 784 13.97 32.82 -0.11
C PHE A 784 14.63 33.21 1.22
N LYS A 785 13.98 34.07 2.00
CA LYS A 785 14.49 34.50 3.31
C LYS A 785 14.45 33.37 4.35
N ALA A 786 13.49 32.46 4.23
CA ALA A 786 13.40 31.26 5.08
C ALA A 786 14.32 30.13 4.60
N ASN A 787 14.88 30.24 3.39
CA ASN A 787 15.76 29.24 2.77
C ASN A 787 15.08 27.86 2.60
N THR A 788 13.80 27.85 2.22
CA THR A 788 12.98 26.63 2.17
C THR A 788 13.43 25.61 1.14
N LEU A 789 14.05 26.04 0.03
CA LEU A 789 14.67 25.14 -0.95
C LEU A 789 15.83 24.32 -0.37
N ASN A 790 16.42 24.77 0.74
CA ASN A 790 17.47 24.06 1.48
C ASN A 790 17.02 23.77 2.92
N ASP A 791 15.72 23.55 3.14
CA ASP A 791 15.19 23.18 4.45
C ASP A 791 15.85 21.88 4.95
N ARG A 792 15.91 21.67 6.26
CA ARG A 792 16.49 20.44 6.83
C ARG A 792 15.63 19.20 6.61
N GLU A 793 14.34 19.37 6.32
CA GLU A 793 13.39 18.27 6.10
C GLU A 793 13.07 18.16 4.61
N PRO A 794 13.33 16.99 3.97
CA PRO A 794 13.07 16.79 2.55
C PRO A 794 11.63 17.12 2.13
N ASN A 795 10.61 16.73 2.91
CA ASN A 795 9.20 17.07 2.61
C ASN A 795 8.92 18.57 2.56
N VAL A 796 9.68 19.40 3.29
CA VAL A 796 9.54 20.86 3.23
C VAL A 796 10.23 21.40 1.98
N GLN A 797 11.36 20.81 1.58
CA GLN A 797 12.01 21.14 0.32
C GLN A 797 11.12 20.77 -0.88
N LEU A 798 10.52 19.57 -0.87
CA LEU A 798 9.60 19.11 -1.91
C LEU A 798 8.43 20.09 -2.07
N GLU A 799 7.78 20.49 -0.97
CA GLU A 799 6.69 21.46 -1.02
C GLU A 799 7.14 22.83 -1.57
N ALA A 800 8.36 23.28 -1.26
CA ALA A 800 8.92 24.49 -1.85
C ALA A 800 9.13 24.33 -3.38
N LEU A 801 9.58 23.16 -3.84
CA LEU A 801 9.74 22.84 -5.25
C LEU A 801 8.39 22.82 -5.98
N LEU A 802 7.36 22.21 -5.39
CA LEU A 802 6.00 22.22 -5.94
C LEU A 802 5.45 23.65 -6.04
N TYR A 803 5.62 24.46 -4.98
CA TYR A 803 5.27 25.89 -5.02
C TYR A 803 5.92 26.59 -6.21
N PHE A 804 7.23 26.39 -6.44
CA PHE A 804 7.92 27.05 -7.56
C PHE A 804 7.55 26.48 -8.93
N SER A 805 7.16 25.20 -9.03
CA SER A 805 6.64 24.63 -10.28
C SER A 805 5.39 25.36 -10.81
N GLU A 806 4.63 26.01 -9.94
CA GLU A 806 3.43 26.78 -10.26
C GLU A 806 3.72 28.27 -10.53
N ARG A 807 4.96 28.74 -10.33
CA ARG A 807 5.33 30.15 -10.50
C ARG A 807 5.70 30.45 -11.95
N PRO A 808 5.48 31.68 -12.44
CA PRO A 808 6.02 32.10 -13.74
C PRO A 808 7.54 31.94 -13.80
N SER A 809 8.06 31.65 -15.00
CA SER A 809 9.51 31.51 -15.22
C SER A 809 10.32 32.68 -14.65
N SER A 810 11.46 32.38 -14.01
CA SER A 810 12.25 33.34 -13.23
C SER A 810 13.73 32.97 -13.26
N GLN A 811 14.57 33.94 -13.64
CA GLN A 811 16.02 33.77 -13.67
C GLN A 811 16.61 33.49 -12.28
N LYS A 812 16.08 34.15 -11.25
CA LYS A 812 16.52 33.96 -9.87
C LYS A 812 16.18 32.55 -9.38
N VAL A 813 14.94 32.09 -9.60
CA VAL A 813 14.52 30.74 -9.17
C VAL A 813 15.31 29.69 -9.93
N GLY A 814 15.42 29.79 -11.25
CA GLY A 814 16.21 28.84 -12.04
C GLY A 814 17.66 28.73 -11.58
N SER A 815 18.31 29.85 -11.22
CA SER A 815 19.66 29.83 -10.64
C SER A 815 19.72 29.12 -9.28
N LEU A 816 18.72 29.30 -8.42
CA LEU A 816 18.67 28.63 -7.12
C LEU A 816 18.40 27.13 -7.27
N LEU A 817 17.57 26.73 -8.23
CA LEU A 817 17.34 25.33 -8.56
C LEU A 817 18.60 24.69 -9.15
N TYR A 818 19.40 25.43 -9.93
CA TYR A 818 20.72 24.96 -10.37
C TYR A 818 21.65 24.69 -9.18
N ASP A 819 21.73 25.62 -8.21
CA ASP A 819 22.53 25.43 -7.01
C ASP A 819 22.05 24.22 -6.19
N LEU A 820 20.73 24.05 -6.03
CA LEU A 820 20.13 22.92 -5.33
C LEU A 820 20.39 21.59 -6.03
N GLY A 821 20.34 21.58 -7.36
CA GLY A 821 20.65 20.41 -8.20
C GLY A 821 22.11 19.96 -8.11
N ARG A 822 22.97 20.64 -7.35
CA ARG A 822 24.33 20.17 -7.04
C ARG A 822 24.40 19.32 -5.76
N ASN A 823 23.27 19.16 -5.05
CA ASN A 823 23.18 18.35 -3.85
C ASN A 823 22.80 16.90 -4.20
N GLU A 824 23.73 15.98 -3.98
CA GLU A 824 23.53 14.55 -4.27
C GLU A 824 22.32 13.95 -3.53
N ALA A 825 22.03 14.39 -2.30
CA ALA A 825 20.88 13.90 -1.55
C ALA A 825 19.53 14.30 -2.17
N VAL A 826 19.48 15.41 -2.91
CA VAL A 826 18.27 15.85 -3.64
C VAL A 826 18.09 15.03 -4.92
N LEU A 827 19.21 14.68 -5.57
CA LEU A 827 19.19 14.00 -6.85
C LEU A 827 19.05 12.48 -6.74
N ASN A 828 19.42 11.89 -5.60
CA ASN A 828 19.21 10.46 -5.29
C ASN A 828 17.83 10.15 -4.73
N ASP A 829 17.05 11.16 -4.36
CA ASP A 829 15.71 11.00 -3.82
C ASP A 829 14.68 11.13 -4.96
N GLU A 830 13.84 10.10 -5.16
CA GLU A 830 12.89 10.03 -6.27
C GLU A 830 11.96 11.26 -6.31
N TRP A 831 11.41 11.64 -5.16
CA TRP A 831 10.40 12.68 -5.06
C TRP A 831 11.03 14.07 -5.18
N MET A 832 12.18 14.26 -4.56
CA MET A 832 12.97 15.47 -4.69
C MET A 832 13.46 15.69 -6.11
N PHE A 833 13.91 14.62 -6.80
CA PHE A 833 14.31 14.68 -8.21
C PHE A 833 13.13 15.08 -9.11
N LYS A 834 11.96 14.44 -8.95
CA LYS A 834 10.74 14.80 -9.67
C LYS A 834 10.34 16.25 -9.38
N GLY A 835 10.38 16.67 -8.13
CA GLY A 835 10.06 18.04 -7.71
C GLY A 835 11.00 19.09 -8.30
N ILE A 836 12.32 18.86 -8.24
CA ILE A 836 13.31 19.81 -8.76
C ILE A 836 13.24 19.89 -10.27
N TYR A 837 13.01 18.76 -10.95
CA TYR A 837 12.84 18.75 -12.40
C TYR A 837 11.57 19.49 -12.83
N ALA A 838 10.44 19.27 -12.15
CA ALA A 838 9.18 19.98 -12.45
C ALA A 838 9.33 21.50 -12.29
N ALA A 839 9.99 21.95 -11.21
CA ALA A 839 10.30 23.36 -10.99
C ALA A 839 11.31 23.91 -12.01
N ALA A 840 12.37 23.15 -12.30
CA ALA A 840 13.41 23.59 -13.23
C ALA A 840 12.92 23.61 -14.69
N ALA A 841 11.98 22.75 -15.08
CA ALA A 841 11.31 22.80 -16.37
C ALA A 841 10.56 24.13 -16.56
N GLN A 842 9.89 24.61 -15.52
CA GLN A 842 9.20 25.90 -15.50
C GLN A 842 10.19 27.10 -15.51
N HIS A 843 11.35 26.94 -14.88
CA HIS A 843 12.39 27.98 -14.76
C HIS A 843 13.65 27.70 -15.60
N SER A 844 13.48 27.01 -16.73
CA SER A 844 14.57 26.41 -17.51
C SER A 844 15.59 27.43 -17.99
N ASP A 845 15.16 28.59 -18.50
CA ASP A 845 16.07 29.67 -18.91
C ASP A 845 17.01 30.12 -17.78
N GLY A 846 16.49 30.25 -16.57
CA GLY A 846 17.27 30.65 -15.39
C GLY A 846 18.29 29.59 -14.99
N PHE A 847 17.84 28.33 -15.00
CA PHE A 847 18.66 27.17 -14.68
C PHE A 847 19.80 27.02 -15.69
N LEU A 848 19.47 26.99 -16.99
CA LEU A 848 20.42 26.80 -18.08
C LEU A 848 21.42 27.95 -18.19
N ASN A 849 21.01 29.20 -17.91
CA ASN A 849 21.93 30.33 -17.84
C ASN A 849 22.93 30.19 -16.68
N ALA A 850 22.48 29.78 -15.50
CA ALA A 850 23.36 29.54 -14.35
C ALA A 850 24.33 28.39 -14.63
N PHE A 851 23.83 27.27 -15.15
CA PHE A 851 24.62 26.12 -15.56
C PHE A 851 25.70 26.51 -16.59
N THR A 852 25.32 27.21 -17.66
CA THR A 852 26.25 27.60 -18.74
C THR A 852 27.30 28.59 -18.25
N LYS A 853 26.94 29.47 -17.31
CA LYS A 853 27.87 30.43 -16.69
C LYS A 853 28.93 29.74 -15.85
N ASP A 854 28.55 28.75 -15.06
CA ASP A 854 29.46 27.98 -14.21
C ASP A 854 30.25 26.94 -15.02
N ASN A 855 29.72 26.57 -16.19
CA ASN A 855 30.32 25.62 -17.11
C ASN A 855 30.54 26.26 -18.51
N PRO A 856 31.36 27.33 -18.64
CA PRO A 856 31.48 28.10 -19.88
C PRO A 856 32.17 27.32 -21.01
N THR A 857 32.84 26.23 -20.67
CA THR A 857 33.45 25.29 -21.61
C THR A 857 32.62 24.02 -21.79
N TYR A 858 31.52 23.87 -21.06
CA TYR A 858 30.61 22.76 -21.26
C TYR A 858 29.94 22.97 -22.60
N LYS A 859 30.38 22.16 -23.54
CA LYS A 859 29.54 21.82 -24.65
C LYS A 859 28.58 20.78 -24.08
N MET A 860 27.28 20.88 -24.41
CA MET A 860 26.48 19.65 -24.48
C MET A 860 27.40 18.60 -25.08
N PRO A 861 27.47 17.38 -24.52
CA PRO A 861 28.11 16.30 -25.23
C PRO A 861 27.64 16.48 -26.66
N GLU A 862 28.56 16.78 -27.57
CA GLU A 862 28.27 16.38 -28.92
C GLU A 862 27.85 14.93 -28.68
N THR A 863 26.78 14.48 -29.30
CA THR A 863 26.85 13.11 -29.72
C THR A 863 28.10 13.02 -30.63
N THR A 864 29.34 13.09 -30.08
CA THR A 864 30.16 11.91 -29.93
C THR A 864 29.20 10.82 -29.52
N THR A 865 28.46 10.33 -30.53
CA THR A 865 28.53 8.93 -30.86
C THR A 865 29.92 8.54 -30.40
N SER A 866 30.00 7.86 -29.26
CA SER A 866 30.99 6.82 -29.17
C SER A 866 30.96 6.19 -30.56
N ASP A 867 32.12 6.05 -31.19
CA ASP A 867 32.13 5.49 -32.55
C ASP A 867 31.29 4.19 -32.57
N MET A 868 31.11 3.53 -31.42
CA MET A 868 30.18 2.43 -31.12
C MET A 868 28.72 2.59 -31.57
N GLY A 869 28.15 3.81 -31.57
CA GLY A 869 26.81 4.08 -32.13
C GLY A 869 26.78 4.18 -33.66
N SER A 870 27.93 4.48 -34.29
CA SER A 870 28.10 4.56 -35.74
C SER A 870 27.80 3.22 -36.41
N MET A 871 27.37 3.23 -37.67
CA MET A 871 27.20 2.01 -38.45
C MET A 871 28.55 1.30 -38.74
N ASP A 872 29.63 2.07 -38.90
CA ASP A 872 30.93 1.57 -39.39
C ASP A 872 31.88 1.12 -38.27
N TYR A 873 31.47 1.24 -37.01
CA TYR A 873 32.30 0.80 -35.89
C TYR A 873 32.46 -0.72 -35.86
N SER A 874 33.67 -1.17 -35.54
CA SER A 874 34.00 -2.58 -35.40
C SER A 874 33.70 -3.05 -33.99
N ASP A 875 32.66 -3.87 -33.83
CA ASP A 875 32.28 -4.55 -32.57
C ASP A 875 32.75 -6.01 -32.54
N SER A 876 33.85 -6.32 -33.23
CA SER A 876 34.40 -7.68 -33.31
C SER A 876 35.00 -8.17 -31.99
N ASP A 877 35.36 -7.24 -31.11
CA ASP A 877 35.91 -7.47 -29.77
C ASP A 877 34.86 -7.42 -28.65
N TRP A 878 33.57 -7.33 -28.99
CA TRP A 878 32.47 -7.25 -28.01
C TRP A 878 31.99 -8.64 -27.61
N GLU A 879 31.63 -8.79 -26.34
CA GLU A 879 31.05 -10.01 -25.78
C GLU A 879 29.56 -10.11 -26.16
N ILE A 880 28.91 -11.24 -25.91
CA ILE A 880 27.50 -11.48 -26.27
C ILE A 880 26.66 -11.68 -25.01
N MET A 881 25.49 -11.05 -24.97
CA MET A 881 24.46 -11.21 -23.94
C MET A 881 23.10 -11.37 -24.62
N ASP A 882 22.28 -12.31 -24.16
CA ASP A 882 20.90 -12.39 -24.60
C ASP A 882 20.08 -11.27 -23.94
N LEU A 883 19.23 -10.56 -24.67
CA LEU A 883 18.32 -9.57 -24.09
C LEU A 883 16.87 -9.88 -24.51
N PRO A 884 15.87 -9.48 -23.71
CA PRO A 884 15.95 -8.73 -22.46
C PRO A 884 16.20 -9.61 -21.23
N GLN A 885 16.98 -9.10 -20.27
CA GLN A 885 17.20 -9.62 -18.91
C GLN A 885 18.00 -8.56 -18.12
N TYR A 886 18.10 -8.72 -16.80
CA TYR A 886 19.07 -7.97 -16.02
C TYR A 886 20.51 -8.40 -16.38
N ILE A 887 21.46 -7.47 -16.35
CA ILE A 887 22.86 -7.75 -16.69
C ILE A 887 23.54 -8.65 -15.65
N GLU A 888 23.07 -8.60 -14.40
CA GLU A 888 23.50 -9.42 -13.27
C GLU A 888 23.13 -10.88 -13.49
N ASP A 889 21.90 -11.15 -13.97
CA ASP A 889 21.43 -12.48 -14.35
C ASP A 889 22.28 -13.09 -15.48
N ALA A 890 22.82 -12.23 -16.35
CA ALA A 890 23.73 -12.62 -17.42
C ALA A 890 25.18 -12.85 -16.94
N GLY A 891 25.45 -12.71 -15.63
CA GLY A 891 26.77 -12.90 -15.01
C GLY A 891 27.70 -11.70 -15.12
N LEU A 892 27.17 -10.51 -15.41
CA LEU A 892 27.90 -9.25 -15.49
C LEU A 892 27.48 -8.33 -14.33
N ASP A 893 28.03 -8.60 -13.15
CA ASP A 893 27.80 -7.83 -11.91
C ASP A 893 28.51 -6.46 -11.97
N ILE A 894 27.87 -5.48 -12.63
CA ILE A 894 28.42 -4.13 -12.77
C ILE A 894 27.37 -3.01 -12.69
N ASP A 895 27.64 -1.96 -11.92
CA ASP A 895 27.06 -0.64 -12.17
C ASP A 895 27.91 0.06 -13.24
N GLY A 896 27.33 0.72 -14.24
CA GLY A 896 28.15 1.16 -15.37
C GLY A 896 27.45 1.80 -16.55
N VAL A 897 28.28 2.20 -17.52
CA VAL A 897 27.79 2.52 -18.86
C VAL A 897 28.04 1.31 -19.73
N ILE A 898 26.97 0.71 -20.24
CA ILE A 898 27.02 -0.46 -21.09
C ILE A 898 26.44 -0.12 -22.45
N TRP A 899 27.17 -0.50 -23.50
CA TRP A 899 26.64 -0.45 -24.84
C TRP A 899 26.16 -1.82 -25.25
N PHE A 900 24.96 -1.88 -25.80
CA PHE A 900 24.43 -3.03 -26.51
C PHE A 900 24.40 -2.71 -28.00
N ARG A 901 24.82 -3.64 -28.85
CA ARG A 901 24.80 -3.49 -30.30
C ARG A 901 24.26 -4.73 -30.98
N LYS A 902 23.36 -4.54 -31.95
CA LYS A 902 22.75 -5.62 -32.71
C LYS A 902 22.69 -5.29 -34.19
N GLU A 903 23.07 -6.27 -34.98
CA GLU A 903 22.85 -6.25 -36.41
C GLU A 903 21.53 -6.94 -36.72
N ILE A 904 20.68 -6.27 -37.48
CA ILE A 904 19.48 -6.86 -38.07
C ILE A 904 19.49 -6.67 -39.58
N SER A 905 18.88 -7.60 -40.30
CA SER A 905 18.67 -7.48 -41.74
C SER A 905 17.21 -7.13 -42.00
N LEU A 906 16.98 -5.97 -42.61
CA LEU A 906 15.65 -5.51 -42.99
C LEU A 906 15.45 -5.67 -44.51
N PRO A 907 14.25 -6.02 -44.99
CA PRO A 907 13.97 -6.09 -46.42
C PRO A 907 13.99 -4.70 -47.06
N SER A 908 14.13 -4.64 -48.39
CA SER A 908 14.11 -3.38 -49.14
C SER A 908 12.82 -2.57 -48.96
N SER A 909 11.72 -3.22 -48.53
CA SER A 909 10.44 -2.61 -48.21
C SER A 909 10.46 -1.76 -46.93
N ALA A 910 11.43 -1.96 -46.05
CA ALA A 910 11.61 -1.20 -44.81
C ALA A 910 12.52 0.03 -44.99
N ALA A 911 13.32 0.05 -46.06
CA ALA A 911 14.28 1.12 -46.32
C ALA A 911 13.58 2.46 -46.62
N GLY A 912 14.03 3.55 -45.99
CA GLY A 912 13.52 4.90 -46.26
C GLY A 912 12.10 5.19 -45.75
N LYS A 913 11.54 4.34 -44.88
CA LYS A 913 10.26 4.54 -44.18
C LYS A 913 10.48 5.06 -42.75
N VAL A 914 9.43 5.61 -42.15
CA VAL A 914 9.35 5.85 -40.70
C VAL A 914 9.08 4.53 -39.97
N GLY A 915 9.42 4.46 -38.70
CA GLY A 915 9.12 3.31 -37.84
C GLY A 915 9.11 3.69 -36.38
N THR A 916 9.02 2.71 -35.49
CA THR A 916 9.17 2.88 -34.04
C THR A 916 10.10 1.79 -33.53
N ILE A 917 11.04 2.11 -32.65
CA ILE A 917 11.82 1.12 -31.89
C ILE A 917 11.26 1.06 -30.47
N SER A 918 11.15 -0.14 -29.94
CA SER A 918 10.72 -0.43 -28.58
C SER A 918 11.77 -1.33 -27.96
N LEU A 919 12.23 -1.02 -26.74
CA LEU A 919 13.29 -1.77 -26.07
C LEU A 919 12.83 -2.53 -24.82
N GLY A 920 11.60 -2.33 -24.35
CA GLY A 920 11.25 -2.76 -22.99
C GLY A 920 11.56 -1.68 -21.96
N PRO A 921 11.34 -1.93 -20.67
CA PRO A 921 12.01 -1.19 -19.60
C PRO A 921 13.53 -1.23 -19.78
N VAL A 922 14.16 -0.10 -19.54
CA VAL A 922 15.61 -0.02 -19.47
C VAL A 922 15.94 0.59 -18.13
N ASP A 923 16.76 -0.11 -17.36
CA ASP A 923 17.14 0.32 -16.04
C ASP A 923 17.89 1.66 -16.11
N ASP A 924 17.52 2.57 -15.22
CA ASP A 924 17.87 3.99 -15.16
C ASP A 924 17.66 4.82 -16.44
N SER A 925 18.59 4.75 -17.38
CA SER A 925 18.71 5.71 -18.47
C SER A 925 19.20 5.04 -19.76
N ASP A 926 18.68 5.47 -20.91
CA ASP A 926 19.11 4.97 -22.21
C ASP A 926 19.25 6.07 -23.27
N VAL A 927 20.16 5.84 -24.22
CA VAL A 927 20.21 6.55 -25.51
C VAL A 927 20.27 5.52 -26.63
N THR A 928 19.34 5.61 -27.57
CA THR A 928 19.14 4.61 -28.62
C THR A 928 19.50 5.16 -30.00
N TYR A 929 20.36 4.42 -30.73
CA TYR A 929 20.83 4.76 -32.07
C TYR A 929 20.46 3.67 -33.09
N ILE A 930 20.14 4.10 -34.30
CA ILE A 930 19.98 3.23 -35.47
C ILE A 930 20.82 3.77 -36.62
N ASN A 931 21.71 2.94 -37.17
CA ASN A 931 22.65 3.27 -38.23
C ASN A 931 23.45 4.57 -37.99
N GLY A 932 23.82 4.84 -36.73
CA GLY A 932 24.52 6.07 -36.33
C GLY A 932 23.64 7.29 -36.09
N THR A 933 22.31 7.18 -36.21
CA THR A 933 21.36 8.27 -35.91
C THR A 933 20.69 8.01 -34.56
N GLU A 934 20.76 8.95 -33.62
CA GLU A 934 19.98 8.88 -32.37
C GLU A 934 18.48 8.95 -32.71
N VAL A 935 17.70 7.99 -32.20
CA VAL A 935 16.25 7.91 -32.40
C VAL A 935 15.46 8.20 -31.14
N GLY A 936 16.07 8.11 -29.96
CA GLY A 936 15.45 8.54 -28.70
C GLY A 936 16.32 8.30 -27.47
N SER A 937 15.88 8.83 -26.33
CA SER A 937 16.51 8.63 -25.03
C SER A 937 15.50 8.86 -23.90
N MET A 938 15.76 8.28 -22.74
CA MET A 938 15.04 8.53 -21.49
C MET A 938 16.04 8.43 -20.33
N ALA A 939 15.84 9.23 -19.28
CA ALA A 939 16.70 9.22 -18.10
C ALA A 939 15.86 9.10 -16.82
N ALA A 940 16.50 8.66 -15.73
CA ALA A 940 15.87 8.65 -14.41
C ALA A 940 14.59 7.85 -14.29
N SER A 941 14.55 6.70 -14.97
CA SER A 941 13.43 5.79 -14.82
C SER A 941 13.82 4.35 -15.08
N TYR A 942 13.94 3.55 -14.02
CA TYR A 942 14.20 2.13 -14.15
C TYR A 942 13.01 1.37 -14.76
N LYS A 943 11.77 1.70 -14.38
CA LYS A 943 10.55 0.95 -14.77
C LYS A 943 9.84 1.39 -16.05
N SER A 944 10.16 2.55 -16.61
CA SER A 944 9.41 3.08 -17.75
C SER A 944 9.66 2.31 -19.05
N MET A 945 8.61 2.02 -19.81
CA MET A 945 8.72 1.40 -21.12
C MET A 945 9.42 2.33 -22.13
N ARG A 946 10.48 1.87 -22.80
CA ARG A 946 11.20 2.66 -23.83
C ARG A 946 10.61 2.45 -25.22
N SER A 947 10.06 3.51 -25.81
CA SER A 947 9.56 3.51 -27.19
C SER A 947 9.88 4.84 -27.89
N TYR A 948 10.54 4.76 -29.05
CA TYR A 948 11.04 5.92 -29.80
C TYR A 948 10.70 5.85 -31.29
N ASP A 949 10.36 6.98 -31.87
CA ASP A 949 10.12 7.07 -33.31
C ASP A 949 11.43 7.02 -34.12
N ILE A 950 11.41 6.28 -35.21
CA ILE A 950 12.51 6.14 -36.17
C ILE A 950 12.21 7.07 -37.36
N PRO A 951 12.97 8.15 -37.56
CA PRO A 951 12.73 9.08 -38.65
C PRO A 951 12.92 8.46 -40.04
N LYS A 952 12.23 9.05 -41.02
CA LYS A 952 12.36 8.67 -42.42
C LYS A 952 13.81 8.75 -42.89
N GLY A 953 14.31 7.67 -43.50
CA GLY A 953 15.67 7.63 -44.07
C GLY A 953 16.74 7.07 -43.13
N VAL A 954 16.40 6.78 -41.87
CA VAL A 954 17.31 6.12 -40.93
C VAL A 954 17.49 4.64 -41.25
N LEU A 955 16.39 3.93 -41.61
CA LEU A 955 16.42 2.51 -41.97
C LEU A 955 16.89 2.26 -43.40
N ARG A 956 17.69 1.20 -43.58
CA ARG A 956 18.29 0.78 -44.85
C ARG A 956 17.83 -0.61 -45.27
N ALA A 957 17.92 -0.90 -46.56
CA ALA A 957 17.72 -2.25 -47.07
C ALA A 957 18.93 -3.12 -46.69
N GLY A 958 18.68 -4.33 -46.23
CA GLY A 958 19.69 -5.25 -45.71
C GLY A 958 20.15 -4.88 -44.31
N LYS A 959 21.47 -4.83 -44.11
CA LYS A 959 22.10 -4.60 -42.81
C LYS A 959 21.71 -3.26 -42.18
N ASN A 960 21.17 -3.31 -40.98
CA ASN A 960 20.99 -2.19 -40.07
C ASN A 960 21.68 -2.51 -38.74
N VAL A 961 22.26 -1.48 -38.12
CA VAL A 961 22.94 -1.60 -36.84
C VAL A 961 22.18 -0.77 -35.81
N ILE A 962 21.81 -1.39 -34.71
CA ILE A 962 21.20 -0.74 -33.55
C ILE A 962 22.25 -0.71 -32.46
N ALA A 963 22.40 0.43 -31.80
CA ALA A 963 23.23 0.57 -30.63
C ALA A 963 22.42 1.25 -29.53
N VAL A 964 22.41 0.68 -28.33
CA VAL A 964 21.76 1.24 -27.15
C VAL A 964 22.84 1.48 -26.12
N ARG A 965 22.96 2.71 -25.65
CA ARG A 965 23.81 3.05 -24.51
C ARG A 965 22.92 3.10 -23.29
N VAL A 966 23.13 2.18 -22.36
CA VAL A 966 22.47 2.15 -21.05
C VAL A 966 23.43 2.77 -20.03
N ASP A 967 22.94 3.73 -19.25
CA ASP A 967 23.62 4.28 -18.08
C ASP A 967 22.89 3.72 -16.87
N ASP A 968 23.51 2.74 -16.24
CA ASP A 968 23.02 2.02 -15.07
C ASP A 968 23.81 2.50 -13.85
N THR A 969 23.09 3.02 -12.87
CA THR A 969 23.65 3.85 -11.79
C THR A 969 23.60 3.18 -10.42
N GLY A 970 22.87 2.06 -10.28
CA GLY A 970 22.85 1.19 -9.12
C GLY A 970 21.69 0.20 -9.13
N GLY A 971 21.88 -0.99 -8.54
CA GLY A 971 20.83 -2.01 -8.43
C GLY A 971 21.03 -3.15 -9.43
N GLU A 972 19.92 -3.78 -9.86
CA GLU A 972 19.96 -4.64 -11.05
C GLU A 972 19.90 -3.74 -12.30
N GLY A 973 20.68 -4.03 -13.33
CA GLY A 973 20.84 -3.16 -14.50
C GLY A 973 20.36 -3.78 -15.82
N GLY A 974 20.15 -2.97 -16.86
CA GLY A 974 20.05 -3.46 -18.25
C GLY A 974 18.74 -3.21 -18.98
N ILE A 975 18.58 -3.88 -20.12
CA ILE A 975 17.35 -3.85 -20.92
C ILE A 975 16.54 -5.07 -20.53
N TYR A 976 15.60 -4.90 -19.60
CA TYR A 976 14.87 -5.99 -18.97
C TYR A 976 13.40 -6.02 -19.43
N GLY A 977 12.61 -6.91 -18.83
CA GLY A 977 11.23 -7.17 -19.24
C GLY A 977 11.12 -8.29 -20.27
N ARG A 978 10.01 -8.34 -21.02
CA ARG A 978 9.65 -9.51 -21.85
C ARG A 978 10.19 -9.39 -23.29
N SER A 979 10.64 -10.48 -23.89
CA SER A 979 11.35 -10.52 -25.19
C SER A 979 10.64 -9.85 -26.38
N TRP A 980 9.32 -9.85 -26.41
CA TRP A 980 8.57 -9.20 -27.48
C TRP A 980 8.56 -7.67 -27.34
N SER A 981 8.78 -7.11 -26.14
CA SER A 981 8.86 -5.67 -25.90
C SER A 981 10.04 -5.02 -26.65
N MET A 982 11.06 -5.81 -26.98
CA MET A 982 12.21 -5.46 -27.82
C MET A 982 11.93 -5.68 -29.32
N ASN A 983 11.57 -4.63 -30.07
CA ASN A 983 11.29 -4.73 -31.51
C ASN A 983 11.44 -3.40 -32.29
N ILE A 984 11.64 -3.49 -33.61
CA ILE A 984 11.43 -2.39 -34.56
C ILE A 984 10.13 -2.63 -35.33
N ARG A 985 9.27 -1.62 -35.41
CA ARG A 985 8.05 -1.62 -36.23
C ARG A 985 8.21 -0.70 -37.43
N VAL A 986 7.99 -1.21 -38.64
CA VAL A 986 7.99 -0.42 -39.89
C VAL A 986 6.68 -0.68 -40.64
N GLY A 987 5.73 0.24 -40.55
CA GLY A 987 4.36 -0.02 -40.96
C GLY A 987 3.76 -1.16 -40.12
N GLU A 988 3.36 -2.25 -40.78
CA GLU A 988 2.72 -3.42 -40.16
C GLU A 988 3.73 -4.51 -39.76
N GLU A 989 4.97 -4.41 -40.22
CA GLU A 989 6.00 -5.43 -40.00
C GLU A 989 6.76 -5.16 -38.69
N ARG A 990 6.80 -6.17 -37.82
CA ARG A 990 7.55 -6.17 -36.56
C ARG A 990 8.82 -7.02 -36.73
N TYR A 991 9.95 -6.44 -36.38
CA TYR A 991 11.27 -7.08 -36.40
C TYR A 991 11.75 -7.22 -34.97
N SER A 992 11.75 -8.45 -34.45
CA SER A 992 12.19 -8.71 -33.07
C SER A 992 13.65 -8.29 -32.87
N LEU A 993 13.90 -7.68 -31.72
CA LEU A 993 15.23 -7.34 -31.25
C LEU A 993 15.70 -8.25 -30.11
N ALA A 994 14.87 -9.15 -29.59
CA ALA A 994 15.30 -10.09 -28.53
C ALA A 994 16.30 -11.15 -29.02
N GLY A 995 16.94 -11.83 -28.06
CA GLY A 995 18.02 -12.78 -28.28
C GLY A 995 19.39 -12.10 -28.24
N PRO A 996 20.41 -12.60 -28.97
CA PRO A 996 21.78 -12.19 -28.72
C PRO A 996 22.02 -10.75 -29.17
N TRP A 997 22.60 -9.96 -28.28
CA TRP A 997 23.19 -8.65 -28.49
C TRP A 997 24.67 -8.72 -28.19
N LYS A 998 25.48 -7.98 -28.95
CA LYS A 998 26.84 -7.73 -28.53
C LYS A 998 26.82 -6.67 -27.45
N TYR A 999 27.67 -6.77 -26.44
CA TYR A 999 27.82 -5.70 -25.46
C TYR A 999 29.27 -5.34 -25.19
N LYS A 1000 29.47 -4.11 -24.72
CA LYS A 1000 30.77 -3.63 -24.23
C LYS A 1000 30.54 -2.67 -23.08
N VAL A 1001 31.22 -2.94 -21.99
CA VAL A 1001 31.30 -2.04 -20.84
C VAL A 1001 32.17 -0.85 -21.23
N GLU A 1002 31.58 0.34 -21.32
CA GLU A 1002 32.32 1.59 -21.52
C GLU A 1002 32.96 2.05 -20.21
N LYS A 1003 32.19 1.99 -19.12
CA LYS A 1003 32.62 2.39 -17.78
C LYS A 1003 32.03 1.42 -16.77
N ASN A 1004 32.85 0.97 -15.83
CA ASN A 1004 32.42 0.20 -14.66
C ASN A 1004 32.60 1.10 -13.43
N TYR A 1005 31.52 1.23 -12.67
CA TYR A 1005 31.40 1.97 -11.43
C TYR A 1005 31.22 1.04 -10.22
N SER A 1006 31.21 -0.28 -10.38
CA SER A 1006 31.01 -1.27 -9.29
C SER A 1006 31.95 -1.13 -8.09
N ASN A 1007 33.05 -0.38 -8.21
CA ASN A 1007 33.98 -0.06 -7.12
C ASN A 1007 33.99 1.43 -6.71
N LYS A 1008 32.98 2.18 -7.12
CA LYS A 1008 32.81 3.61 -6.84
C LYS A 1008 31.32 3.92 -6.73
N ILE A 1009 30.86 4.09 -5.48
CA ILE A 1009 29.70 4.88 -5.03
C ILE A 1009 28.60 5.05 -6.10
N VAL A 1010 27.45 4.38 -5.89
CA VAL A 1010 26.15 4.57 -6.58
C VAL A 1010 26.12 5.92 -7.27
N LYS A 1011 26.09 5.91 -8.60
CA LYS A 1011 26.25 7.14 -9.35
C LYS A 1011 24.99 7.98 -9.24
N THR A 1012 25.06 8.96 -8.36
CA THR A 1012 24.04 9.99 -8.22
C THR A 1012 23.80 10.71 -9.55
N TYR A 1013 22.53 10.92 -9.91
CA TYR A 1013 22.17 11.95 -10.88
C TYR A 1013 22.95 13.21 -10.54
N THR A 1014 23.55 13.85 -11.54
CA THR A 1014 24.35 15.07 -11.34
C THR A 1014 23.57 16.29 -11.79
N GLU A 1015 24.03 17.49 -11.41
CA GLU A 1015 23.46 18.73 -11.91
C GLU A 1015 23.58 18.83 -13.44
N ALA A 1016 24.60 18.17 -14.01
CA ALA A 1016 24.80 18.10 -15.46
C ALA A 1016 23.74 17.23 -16.13
N ASP A 1017 23.24 16.17 -15.49
CA ASP A 1017 22.20 15.30 -16.06
C ASP A 1017 20.85 16.04 -16.12
N LEU A 1018 20.51 16.79 -15.07
CA LEU A 1018 19.38 17.73 -15.08
C LEU A 1018 19.53 18.77 -16.19
N ALA A 1019 20.70 19.39 -16.31
CA ALA A 1019 20.96 20.37 -17.36
C ALA A 1019 20.83 19.78 -18.76
N VAL A 1020 21.31 18.55 -18.99
CA VAL A 1020 21.17 17.82 -20.25
C VAL A 1020 19.71 17.60 -20.60
N LEU A 1021 18.92 17.10 -19.65
CA LEU A 1021 17.48 16.89 -19.85
C LEU A 1021 16.75 18.20 -20.17
N LEU A 1022 17.07 19.27 -19.44
CA LEU A 1022 16.48 20.59 -19.65
C LEU A 1022 16.91 21.20 -20.99
N MET A 1023 18.18 21.10 -21.38
CA MET A 1023 18.66 21.57 -22.69
C MET A 1023 18.00 20.81 -23.84
N LYS A 1024 17.87 19.47 -23.71
CA LYS A 1024 17.25 18.62 -24.72
C LYS A 1024 15.77 18.94 -24.91
N ASN A 1025 15.03 19.19 -23.82
CA ASN A 1025 13.59 19.39 -23.87
C ASN A 1025 13.16 20.87 -23.99
N TYR A 1026 14.01 21.82 -23.59
CA TYR A 1026 13.65 23.24 -23.41
C TYR A 1026 14.74 24.27 -23.84
N GLY A 1027 15.92 23.87 -24.33
CA GLY A 1027 17.01 24.78 -24.69
C GLY A 1027 16.80 25.60 -25.98
N SER A 1028 17.44 26.78 -26.08
CA SER A 1028 17.14 27.82 -27.09
C SER A 1028 18.15 28.02 -28.25
N GLU A 1029 19.12 27.13 -28.50
CA GLU A 1029 20.01 27.20 -29.69
C GLU A 1029 20.15 25.85 -30.44
N GLY A 1030 19.48 25.73 -31.60
CA GLY A 1030 20.03 25.05 -32.80
C GLY A 1030 19.96 23.52 -32.93
N GLY A 1031 18.76 22.97 -33.20
CA GLY A 1031 18.54 21.68 -33.90
C GLY A 1031 18.46 20.48 -32.95
N VAL A 1032 17.28 19.98 -32.59
CA VAL A 1032 16.26 19.50 -33.51
C VAL A 1032 14.94 20.19 -33.20
N SER A 1033 14.40 20.92 -34.17
CA SER A 1033 12.97 21.20 -34.18
C SER A 1033 12.24 19.86 -34.11
N ALA A 1034 11.56 19.58 -33.00
CA ALA A 1034 10.47 18.60 -32.99
C ALA A 1034 9.25 19.15 -33.74
N ASP A 1035 9.50 19.72 -34.93
CA ASP A 1035 8.57 19.65 -36.05
C ASP A 1035 9.00 18.42 -36.85
N MET A 1036 8.81 17.23 -36.28
CA MET A 1036 8.82 16.00 -37.06
C MET A 1036 7.38 15.76 -37.50
N THR A 1037 7.16 15.91 -38.79
CA THR A 1037 5.89 15.71 -39.48
C THR A 1037 5.29 14.37 -39.10
N ASP A 1038 4.13 14.40 -38.42
CA ASP A 1038 3.15 13.33 -38.50
C ASP A 1038 2.99 12.93 -39.98
N GLU A 1039 3.03 11.63 -40.28
CA GLU A 1039 2.52 11.19 -41.59
C GLU A 1039 1.11 11.75 -41.75
N ASP A 1040 0.84 12.37 -42.89
CA ASP A 1040 -0.43 13.03 -43.16
C ASP A 1040 -1.55 11.98 -43.31
N PHE A 1041 -2.07 11.49 -42.18
CA PHE A 1041 -3.26 10.64 -42.07
C PHE A 1041 -4.55 11.45 -42.34
N SER A 1042 -4.48 12.69 -42.85
CA SER A 1042 -5.67 13.49 -43.17
C SER A 1042 -6.61 12.81 -44.19
N ASN A 1043 -6.08 11.89 -45.01
CA ASN A 1043 -6.84 11.12 -45.99
C ASN A 1043 -7.08 9.65 -45.59
N ALA A 1044 -6.75 9.24 -44.36
CA ALA A 1044 -6.98 7.87 -43.90
C ALA A 1044 -8.48 7.58 -43.73
N LYS A 1045 -8.88 6.36 -44.07
CA LYS A 1045 -10.25 5.90 -43.89
C LYS A 1045 -10.53 5.69 -42.41
N LYS A 1046 -11.36 6.56 -41.84
CA LYS A 1046 -11.78 6.48 -40.45
C LYS A 1046 -12.81 5.36 -40.26
N ILE A 1047 -12.49 4.41 -39.39
CA ILE A 1047 -13.38 3.35 -38.95
C ILE A 1047 -13.56 3.51 -37.45
N VAL A 1048 -14.75 3.91 -37.01
CA VAL A 1048 -15.06 3.97 -35.58
C VAL A 1048 -15.71 2.65 -35.19
N ILE A 1049 -15.13 1.96 -34.21
CA ILE A 1049 -15.68 0.76 -33.62
C ILE A 1049 -15.86 1.05 -32.14
N LYS A 1050 -17.05 0.79 -31.63
CA LYS A 1050 -17.38 0.93 -30.22
C LYS A 1050 -17.59 -0.45 -29.62
N THR A 1051 -17.18 -0.61 -28.37
CA THR A 1051 -17.70 -1.72 -27.57
C THR A 1051 -19.18 -1.45 -27.28
N ILE A 1052 -20.01 -2.49 -27.29
CA ILE A 1052 -21.43 -2.39 -26.90
C ILE A 1052 -21.48 -2.61 -25.39
N THR A 1053 -21.86 -1.56 -24.66
CA THR A 1053 -21.98 -1.56 -23.19
C THR A 1053 -22.75 -2.78 -22.70
N ASN A 1054 -22.17 -3.52 -21.75
CA ASN A 1054 -22.73 -4.72 -21.12
C ASN A 1054 -22.96 -5.94 -22.04
N GLU A 1055 -22.46 -5.95 -23.28
CA GLU A 1055 -22.72 -7.03 -24.23
C GLU A 1055 -21.49 -7.86 -24.63
N MET A 1056 -20.26 -7.45 -24.25
CA MET A 1056 -19.00 -8.05 -24.72
C MET A 1056 -19.00 -8.26 -26.25
N LYS A 1057 -19.36 -7.19 -26.98
CA LYS A 1057 -19.43 -7.18 -28.45
C LYS A 1057 -18.92 -5.85 -28.99
N TYR A 1058 -18.52 -5.85 -30.25
CA TYR A 1058 -18.33 -4.62 -31.02
C TYR A 1058 -19.64 -4.22 -31.73
N ASP A 1059 -19.93 -2.93 -31.79
CA ASP A 1059 -21.07 -2.38 -32.56
C ASP A 1059 -20.91 -2.64 -34.07
N VAL A 1060 -19.66 -2.68 -34.53
CA VAL A 1060 -19.25 -3.04 -35.87
C VAL A 1060 -18.71 -4.47 -35.84
N THR A 1061 -19.43 -5.39 -36.48
CA THR A 1061 -18.99 -6.79 -36.65
C THR A 1061 -18.30 -7.03 -38.00
N LYS A 1062 -18.36 -6.06 -38.92
CA LYS A 1062 -17.68 -6.11 -40.21
C LYS A 1062 -17.39 -4.71 -40.77
N PHE A 1063 -16.17 -4.47 -41.24
CA PHE A 1063 -15.84 -3.30 -42.06
C PHE A 1063 -14.97 -3.69 -43.26
N GLU A 1064 -14.98 -2.87 -44.31
CA GLU A 1064 -14.26 -3.15 -45.56
C GLU A 1064 -13.22 -2.08 -45.84
N VAL A 1065 -12.04 -2.48 -46.33
CA VAL A 1065 -10.93 -1.61 -46.72
C VAL A 1065 -10.30 -2.15 -48.01
N ASN A 1066 -9.67 -1.31 -48.82
CA ASN A 1066 -8.93 -1.77 -50.00
C ASN A 1066 -7.52 -2.23 -49.58
N ALA A 1067 -6.95 -3.19 -50.31
CA ALA A 1067 -5.57 -3.60 -50.11
C ALA A 1067 -4.60 -2.40 -50.15
N GLY A 1068 -3.87 -2.16 -49.05
CA GLY A 1068 -2.93 -1.04 -48.90
C GLY A 1068 -3.56 0.33 -48.55
N GLU A 1069 -4.85 0.39 -48.21
CA GLU A 1069 -5.52 1.62 -47.78
C GLU A 1069 -5.07 2.04 -46.38
N GLN A 1070 -4.76 3.33 -46.17
CA GLN A 1070 -4.51 3.86 -44.82
C GLN A 1070 -5.82 3.90 -44.03
N VAL A 1071 -5.81 3.33 -42.83
CA VAL A 1071 -6.95 3.20 -41.93
C VAL A 1071 -6.63 3.89 -40.61
N GLU A 1072 -7.56 4.71 -40.13
CA GLU A 1072 -7.58 5.17 -38.75
C GLU A 1072 -8.74 4.47 -38.05
N LEU A 1073 -8.44 3.39 -37.31
CA LEU A 1073 -9.42 2.66 -36.53
C LEU A 1073 -9.48 3.27 -35.14
N ILE A 1074 -10.60 3.90 -34.84
CA ILE A 1074 -10.86 4.51 -33.54
C ILE A 1074 -11.66 3.48 -32.74
N LEU A 1075 -11.03 2.88 -31.75
CA LEU A 1075 -11.73 2.06 -30.76
C LEU A 1075 -12.19 2.99 -29.64
N GLU A 1076 -13.50 3.12 -29.49
CA GLU A 1076 -14.11 3.74 -28.32
C GLU A 1076 -14.55 2.61 -27.40
N ASN A 1077 -14.14 2.66 -26.14
CA ASN A 1077 -14.59 1.68 -25.15
C ASN A 1077 -15.63 2.30 -24.19
N PRO A 1078 -16.90 2.53 -24.60
CA PRO A 1078 -17.95 2.95 -23.67
C PRO A 1078 -18.42 1.82 -22.74
N ASP A 1079 -17.82 0.63 -22.83
CA ASP A 1079 -18.12 -0.51 -21.96
C ASP A 1079 -17.24 -0.45 -20.70
N PHE A 1080 -17.73 -1.08 -19.65
CA PHE A 1080 -17.16 -0.99 -18.31
C PHE A 1080 -15.97 -1.90 -18.04
N MET A 1081 -15.77 -2.90 -18.92
CA MET A 1081 -14.61 -3.75 -18.86
C MET A 1081 -13.54 -3.15 -19.73
N GLN A 1082 -12.31 -3.45 -19.34
CA GLN A 1082 -11.18 -3.26 -20.21
C GLN A 1082 -11.36 -4.07 -21.50
N HIS A 1083 -11.24 -3.41 -22.63
CA HIS A 1083 -11.31 -4.06 -23.93
C HIS A 1083 -10.17 -3.60 -24.81
N ASN A 1084 -9.60 -4.53 -25.54
CA ASN A 1084 -8.70 -4.23 -26.66
C ASN A 1084 -9.34 -4.76 -27.94
N LEU A 1085 -8.87 -4.28 -29.09
CA LEU A 1085 -9.24 -4.83 -30.39
C LEU A 1085 -7.98 -5.30 -31.10
N ILE A 1086 -7.94 -6.60 -31.37
CA ILE A 1086 -6.84 -7.28 -32.05
C ILE A 1086 -7.30 -7.80 -33.39
N ILE A 1087 -6.70 -7.31 -34.48
CA ILE A 1087 -6.87 -7.83 -35.84
C ILE A 1087 -5.85 -8.97 -36.05
N THR A 1088 -6.30 -10.17 -36.41
CA THR A 1088 -5.46 -11.37 -36.59
C THR A 1088 -5.26 -11.71 -38.07
N LYS A 1089 -4.23 -12.52 -38.37
CA LYS A 1089 -4.09 -13.18 -39.68
C LYS A 1089 -5.31 -14.06 -40.01
N PRO A 1090 -5.64 -14.27 -41.30
CA PRO A 1090 -6.76 -15.13 -41.70
C PRO A 1090 -6.61 -16.54 -41.12
N GLY A 1091 -7.67 -17.04 -40.47
CA GLY A 1091 -7.72 -18.38 -39.87
C GLY A 1091 -6.93 -18.56 -38.56
N LYS A 1092 -6.47 -17.49 -37.92
CA LYS A 1092 -5.65 -17.56 -36.69
C LYS A 1092 -6.34 -17.12 -35.40
N LYS A 1093 -7.60 -16.71 -35.49
CA LYS A 1093 -8.40 -16.23 -34.37
C LYS A 1093 -8.37 -17.18 -33.16
N GLU A 1094 -8.60 -18.47 -33.37
CA GLU A 1094 -8.66 -19.48 -32.29
C GLU A 1094 -7.30 -19.68 -31.61
N VAL A 1095 -6.20 -19.54 -32.36
CA VAL A 1095 -4.83 -19.66 -31.84
C VAL A 1095 -4.48 -18.44 -30.99
N VAL A 1096 -4.79 -17.23 -31.49
CA VAL A 1096 -4.56 -15.97 -30.77
C VAL A 1096 -5.42 -15.92 -29.51
N GLY A 1097 -6.71 -16.24 -29.63
CA GLY A 1097 -7.62 -16.27 -28.50
C GLY A 1097 -7.22 -17.24 -27.40
N ALA A 1098 -6.87 -18.48 -27.73
CA ALA A 1098 -6.41 -19.45 -26.74
C ALA A 1098 -5.07 -19.06 -26.10
N ALA A 1099 -4.23 -18.30 -26.81
CA ALA A 1099 -3.01 -17.75 -26.22
C ALA A 1099 -3.33 -16.60 -25.25
N ALA A 1100 -4.33 -15.77 -25.53
CA ALA A 1100 -4.82 -14.74 -24.62
C ALA A 1100 -5.32 -15.32 -23.29
N ASP A 1101 -6.09 -16.41 -23.34
CA ASP A 1101 -6.60 -17.04 -22.10
C ASP A 1101 -5.47 -17.57 -21.20
N LYS A 1102 -4.37 -18.04 -21.78
CA LYS A 1102 -3.20 -18.50 -21.01
C LYS A 1102 -2.46 -17.36 -20.32
N MET A 1103 -2.56 -16.14 -20.84
CA MET A 1103 -1.96 -14.97 -20.22
C MET A 1103 -2.67 -14.61 -18.90
N ALA A 1104 -3.92 -15.02 -18.67
CA ALA A 1104 -4.64 -14.70 -17.44
C ALA A 1104 -4.00 -15.27 -16.15
N ALA A 1105 -3.06 -16.22 -16.26
CA ALA A 1105 -2.30 -16.78 -15.15
C ALA A 1105 -0.89 -16.19 -14.98
N ASP A 1106 -0.49 -15.27 -15.86
CA ASP A 1106 0.79 -14.56 -15.80
C ASP A 1106 0.58 -13.23 -15.06
N PRO A 1107 1.28 -12.98 -13.93
CA PRO A 1107 1.09 -11.76 -13.12
C PRO A 1107 1.34 -10.47 -13.92
N ASP A 1108 2.12 -10.54 -15.00
CA ASP A 1108 2.44 -9.37 -15.83
C ASP A 1108 1.43 -9.13 -16.96
N ALA A 1109 0.45 -10.02 -17.19
CA ALA A 1109 -0.39 -10.00 -18.39
C ALA A 1109 -1.23 -8.73 -18.58
N ALA A 1110 -1.60 -8.07 -17.48
CA ALA A 1110 -2.28 -6.78 -17.49
C ALA A 1110 -1.38 -5.68 -18.09
N GLU A 1111 -0.08 -5.68 -17.75
CA GLU A 1111 0.92 -4.77 -18.31
C GLU A 1111 1.16 -5.02 -19.81
N LEU A 1112 0.86 -6.23 -20.28
CA LEU A 1112 0.96 -6.61 -21.70
C LEU A 1112 -0.35 -6.38 -22.45
N PHE A 1113 -1.31 -5.70 -21.82
CA PHE A 1113 -2.64 -5.41 -22.35
C PHE A 1113 -3.42 -6.66 -22.80
N TYR A 1114 -3.08 -7.83 -22.26
CA TYR A 1114 -3.57 -9.15 -22.70
C TYR A 1114 -3.40 -9.42 -24.22
N ILE A 1115 -2.45 -8.77 -24.87
CA ILE A 1115 -2.15 -8.98 -26.29
C ILE A 1115 -1.26 -10.23 -26.41
N PRO A 1116 -1.71 -11.33 -27.04
CA PRO A 1116 -0.89 -12.52 -27.20
C PRO A 1116 0.29 -12.26 -28.12
N GLN A 1117 1.49 -12.62 -27.67
CA GLN A 1117 2.73 -12.22 -28.32
C GLN A 1117 3.12 -13.22 -29.42
N THR A 1118 2.31 -13.20 -30.48
CA THR A 1118 2.40 -14.09 -31.64
C THR A 1118 2.35 -13.29 -32.95
N ASP A 1119 3.08 -13.75 -33.97
CA ASP A 1119 3.03 -13.20 -35.33
C ASP A 1119 1.65 -13.33 -35.99
N ASP A 1120 0.71 -14.04 -35.35
CA ASP A 1120 -0.67 -14.16 -35.80
C ASP A 1120 -1.52 -12.92 -35.50
N VAL A 1121 -1.04 -11.98 -34.68
CA VAL A 1121 -1.62 -10.64 -34.46
C VAL A 1121 -1.02 -9.65 -35.47
N LEU A 1122 -1.88 -8.95 -36.22
CA LEU A 1122 -1.47 -7.94 -37.21
C LEU A 1122 -1.51 -6.52 -36.65
N PHE A 1123 -2.63 -6.15 -36.01
CA PHE A 1123 -2.82 -4.86 -35.35
C PHE A 1123 -3.50 -5.07 -34.02
N ALA A 1124 -3.16 -4.25 -33.04
CA ALA A 1124 -3.81 -4.26 -31.74
C ALA A 1124 -3.93 -2.84 -31.21
N THR A 1125 -5.03 -2.54 -30.54
CA THR A 1125 -5.10 -1.42 -29.61
C THR A 1125 -4.46 -1.85 -28.28
N PRO A 1126 -4.00 -0.92 -27.42
CA PRO A 1126 -3.80 -1.22 -26.02
C PRO A 1126 -5.13 -1.64 -25.39
N LEU A 1127 -5.04 -2.15 -24.18
CA LEU A 1127 -6.21 -2.42 -23.35
C LEU A 1127 -6.77 -1.08 -22.92
N LEU A 1128 -7.93 -0.73 -23.49
CA LEU A 1128 -8.58 0.52 -23.16
C LEU A 1128 -9.29 0.31 -21.85
N ASN A 1129 -8.99 1.18 -20.87
CA ASN A 1129 -9.86 1.28 -19.72
C ASN A 1129 -11.26 1.67 -20.17
N PRO A 1130 -12.26 1.48 -19.31
CA PRO A 1130 -13.56 2.05 -19.58
C PRO A 1130 -13.39 3.49 -19.97
N ASN A 1131 -14.13 3.90 -20.99
CA ASN A 1131 -14.30 5.28 -21.36
C ASN A 1131 -13.07 5.92 -22.06
N ASP A 1132 -11.99 5.16 -22.24
CA ASP A 1132 -10.86 5.50 -23.09
C ASP A 1132 -11.25 5.41 -24.57
N THR A 1133 -10.56 6.22 -25.36
CA THR A 1133 -10.59 6.16 -26.81
C THR A 1133 -9.18 6.05 -27.32
N TYR A 1134 -8.94 5.12 -28.23
CA TYR A 1134 -7.63 4.96 -28.85
C TYR A 1134 -7.75 4.94 -30.35
N SER A 1135 -6.90 5.74 -31.01
CA SER A 1135 -6.78 5.80 -32.46
C SER A 1135 -5.63 4.92 -32.93
N LEU A 1136 -5.98 3.76 -33.49
CA LEU A 1136 -5.06 2.83 -34.12
C LEU A 1136 -4.95 3.14 -35.61
N LYS A 1137 -3.81 3.73 -36.00
CA LYS A 1137 -3.48 4.05 -37.39
C LYS A 1137 -2.65 2.94 -38.03
N PHE A 1138 -3.13 2.35 -39.12
CA PHE A 1138 -2.44 1.27 -39.86
C PHE A 1138 -2.72 1.31 -41.36
N THR A 1139 -2.08 0.45 -42.17
CA THR A 1139 -2.24 0.42 -43.64
C THR A 1139 -2.67 -0.95 -44.11
N ALA A 1140 -3.98 -1.15 -44.29
CA ALA A 1140 -4.62 -2.44 -44.52
C ALA A 1140 -3.79 -3.44 -45.36
N PRO A 1141 -3.74 -4.73 -44.96
CA PRO A 1141 -2.92 -5.74 -45.63
C PRO A 1141 -3.08 -5.73 -47.15
N THR A 1142 -1.98 -5.96 -47.89
CA THR A 1142 -2.03 -5.96 -49.37
C THR A 1142 -2.64 -7.22 -49.99
N THR A 1143 -2.94 -8.22 -49.17
CA THR A 1143 -3.55 -9.49 -49.60
C THR A 1143 -5.06 -9.47 -49.31
N PRO A 1144 -5.93 -9.53 -50.33
CA PRO A 1144 -7.37 -9.60 -50.12
C PRO A 1144 -7.76 -10.82 -49.29
N GLY A 1145 -8.71 -10.63 -48.38
CA GLY A 1145 -9.11 -11.69 -47.45
C GLY A 1145 -9.93 -11.20 -46.27
N GLU A 1146 -10.35 -12.14 -45.44
CA GLU A 1146 -11.06 -11.89 -44.19
C GLU A 1146 -10.07 -11.97 -43.02
N TYR A 1147 -9.91 -10.85 -42.32
CA TYR A 1147 -9.03 -10.67 -41.18
C TYR A 1147 -9.89 -10.52 -39.93
N PRO A 1148 -10.01 -11.57 -39.09
CA PRO A 1148 -10.81 -11.47 -37.87
C PRO A 1148 -10.25 -10.39 -36.95
N PHE A 1149 -11.13 -9.71 -36.23
CA PHE A 1149 -10.73 -8.93 -35.07
C PHE A 1149 -11.45 -9.39 -33.81
N ILE A 1150 -10.76 -9.43 -32.69
CA ILE A 1150 -11.22 -10.00 -31.42
C ILE A 1150 -10.81 -9.11 -30.24
N CYS A 1151 -11.57 -9.15 -29.14
CA CYS A 1151 -11.07 -8.69 -27.84
C CYS A 1151 -10.35 -9.83 -27.14
N THR A 1152 -9.15 -9.57 -26.62
CA THR A 1152 -8.29 -10.58 -25.97
C THR A 1152 -8.13 -10.37 -24.47
N PHE A 1153 -8.84 -9.40 -23.88
CA PHE A 1153 -9.08 -9.42 -22.45
C PHE A 1153 -9.62 -10.80 -22.02
N PRO A 1154 -9.17 -11.39 -20.90
CA PRO A 1154 -9.36 -12.81 -20.61
C PRO A 1154 -10.81 -13.28 -20.82
N GLY A 1155 -10.99 -14.32 -21.63
CA GLY A 1155 -12.31 -14.88 -21.94
C GLY A 1155 -13.10 -14.18 -23.07
N HIS A 1156 -12.79 -12.93 -23.46
CA HIS A 1156 -13.66 -12.12 -24.34
C HIS A 1156 -13.69 -12.57 -25.81
N TRP A 1157 -12.59 -13.10 -26.35
CA TRP A 1157 -12.40 -13.34 -27.79
C TRP A 1157 -13.40 -14.34 -28.41
N ARG A 1158 -14.03 -15.17 -27.57
CA ARG A 1158 -15.04 -16.16 -28.00
C ARG A 1158 -16.35 -15.50 -28.43
N ILE A 1159 -16.66 -14.33 -27.87
CA ILE A 1159 -17.94 -13.64 -28.03
C ILE A 1159 -17.73 -12.30 -28.74
N MET A 1160 -16.66 -11.58 -28.38
CA MET A 1160 -16.35 -10.23 -28.84
C MET A 1160 -15.45 -10.26 -30.08
N GLN A 1161 -16.07 -10.36 -31.25
CA GLN A 1161 -15.36 -10.52 -32.51
C GLN A 1161 -16.06 -9.87 -33.71
N GLY A 1162 -15.28 -9.54 -34.73
CA GLY A 1162 -15.76 -9.12 -36.04
C GLY A 1162 -14.76 -9.45 -37.14
N VAL A 1163 -14.96 -8.92 -38.34
CA VAL A 1163 -14.06 -9.17 -39.48
C VAL A 1163 -13.77 -7.90 -40.29
N MET A 1164 -12.50 -7.62 -40.50
CA MET A 1164 -12.04 -6.67 -41.51
C MET A 1164 -11.93 -7.40 -42.85
N VAL A 1165 -12.62 -6.91 -43.87
CA VAL A 1165 -12.54 -7.46 -45.23
C VAL A 1165 -11.65 -6.55 -46.08
N VAL A 1166 -10.51 -7.09 -46.48
CA VAL A 1166 -9.60 -6.43 -47.43
C VAL A 1166 -10.01 -6.84 -48.84
N LYS A 1167 -10.35 -5.85 -49.68
CA LYS A 1167 -10.75 -6.03 -51.08
C LYS A 1167 -9.60 -5.90 -52.07
#